data_AF-A0A0A1YU30-F1
#
_entry.id   AF-A0A0A1YU30-F1
#
_cell.length_a   1.000
_cell.length_b   1.000
_cell.length_c   1.000
_cell.angle_alpha   90.00
_cell.angle_beta   90.00
_cell.angle_gamma   90.00
#
_symmetry.space_group_name_H-M   'P 1'
#
loop_
_entity.id
_entity.type
_entity.pdbx_description
1 polymer ?
#
loop_
_entity_poly.entity_id
_entity_poly.type
_entity_poly.pdbx_seq_one_letter_code
_entity_poly.pdbx_strand_id
1 'polypeptide(L)'
;MTTLLQSPDFKEWAQQNRIDLSKSIVLFPPRGAIAGFAALTVKPPATARNALGIVKYFGSFVGGGSQALPLSWSIIMQASTVLASGQTSIRAPTDGMALAKDVAAFYGDPLPKTAEEANERATQLEQQKAFAGSAHEGKEDALEHQKSQMGDVSNRHTFARKVIGPVFDAFMPLYLDAQEKAGLPIGSGGSQNTALFSAPLKSALENLFDVTTLPLDPQSSYQRVQALKHPGEVTLKRFMEDHGWTIPTSLAELKSLFVSVTAASPLSPPHGDLGGALSWPVPPSHQVQVSSSQTLSMSPGAKHGLFRQLTSRLVLDTSMLAHPRRVIEGIIDSAEGQRVGKSLQDKFGGLHTESSVADWLLTALQLSLDQDTLLDRSGASTRNKVAGFDLASPAHFGKHPSQVVKALSDHLEGQQKASAELAPVAAHLLLARRAPAFLVKDVPATIAYGSHSWVGLEVAVARLEAKAPGSTALMTYAQVMANTNLAPITHHDQLVEYTAQQIALKDWGVANGVVETNAKDEYTAPQMTSIRTAFTRQIEELSAASTTFSTDMPTRRELAVEALKKAYGDDIDYEKPCIESLTKAQDRDDVGPHSIVDIYLNGGYGAALGRDWTSTDPSVAIERLKTPRDLPDINAAFDKAFPAYTSAMETAIGAQVKHLIATLPLEDRKNIEQGKLDIFKDVQVKTDNFGETTKATVPHKNAVLLKLERNGVVTLYEVNLQQKTIRKREDKNTAEPGKMIQDYRAGITTFEYPRVVPEGRYAATITDEKPTSDAIPDSYASDRTAYIAGALVKSADIGAYESEARGQTTFDSRQPFYMNSREILLNILPVYSAIKNFEAGNIGDGIIDLTLDAFGFMIGLSAAAKSAKALKVGASSAARITRAVKIVGRAAIGSLNPVDGIEKLPSIALKGARSASSSIKQLRGAAGQYDLLKASQRYDVAATGTYKLAEQTLETPAVMHAGKWYAYDSVTGKAYGAPLAMFSANSIAMGGEMQNFRIINNGLGMSEDVTKRGLRLTLDAHGGMIPNGKSALMQVDGEFLTPSELLDQLKASKVDLSKYSEIRLTMCNSGTGADESFAAQLAKMTNKPTEGFLGVMHTDSEVEDVAARMFKNGGVKQREYIDAHVNGVKKEITKYKMTGKTGDNRGIYTVSPDYNPVRFSSEGKLLPSKPVREPYTGEVIKPNGPQTPQSNPADVDFSDYEDLT
;
A
#
# COMPACT_ATOMS: atom_id res chain seq x y z
N MET A 1 -26.59 -1.94 10.79
CA MET A 1 -26.26 -2.69 9.55
C MET A 1 -26.86 -2.06 8.30
N THR A 2 -28.18 -1.92 8.18
CA THR A 2 -28.86 -1.44 6.96
C THR A 2 -28.25 -0.15 6.38
N THR A 3 -27.90 0.84 7.21
CA THR A 3 -27.21 2.07 6.80
C THR A 3 -25.89 1.82 6.03
N LEU A 4 -25.07 0.85 6.47
CA LEU A 4 -23.80 0.51 5.83
C LEU A 4 -24.02 -0.12 4.44
N LEU A 5 -25.04 -0.99 4.32
CA LEU A 5 -25.42 -1.62 3.05
C LEU A 5 -26.16 -0.67 2.09
N GLN A 6 -26.44 0.56 2.53
CA GLN A 6 -27.04 1.63 1.74
C GLN A 6 -26.02 2.68 1.30
N SER A 7 -24.72 2.49 1.56
CA SER A 7 -23.67 3.44 1.17
C SER A 7 -23.55 3.58 -0.35
N PRO A 8 -23.08 4.75 -0.86
CA PRO A 8 -22.92 4.96 -2.29
C PRO A 8 -21.99 3.95 -2.97
N ASP A 9 -20.86 3.64 -2.34
CA ASP A 9 -19.84 2.73 -2.87
C ASP A 9 -20.32 1.27 -2.89
N PHE A 10 -21.03 0.81 -1.85
CA PHE A 10 -21.61 -0.52 -1.82
C PHE A 10 -22.73 -0.66 -2.85
N LYS A 11 -23.57 0.37 -3.03
CA LYS A 11 -24.61 0.40 -4.06
C LYS A 11 -24.05 0.34 -5.48
N GLU A 12 -23.03 1.13 -5.78
CA GLU A 12 -22.37 1.12 -7.09
C GLU A 12 -21.72 -0.25 -7.36
N TRP A 13 -20.99 -0.80 -6.38
CA TRP A 13 -20.43 -2.15 -6.47
C TRP A 13 -21.50 -3.24 -6.65
N ALA A 14 -22.60 -3.15 -5.90
CA ALA A 14 -23.73 -4.06 -5.99
C ALA A 14 -24.40 -3.99 -7.38
N GLN A 15 -24.54 -2.80 -7.95
CA GLN A 15 -25.07 -2.62 -9.30
C GLN A 15 -24.13 -3.22 -10.36
N GLN A 16 -22.82 -2.97 -10.26
CA GLN A 16 -21.81 -3.53 -11.17
C GLN A 16 -21.77 -5.08 -11.13
N ASN A 17 -21.95 -5.67 -9.94
CA ASN A 17 -22.01 -7.12 -9.74
C ASN A 17 -23.44 -7.70 -9.86
N ARG A 18 -24.41 -6.87 -10.24
CA ARG A 18 -25.82 -7.25 -10.51
C ARG A 18 -26.53 -7.87 -9.31
N ILE A 19 -26.16 -7.46 -8.10
CA ILE A 19 -26.75 -7.88 -6.84
C ILE A 19 -28.20 -7.37 -6.73
N ASP A 20 -29.08 -8.20 -6.18
CA ASP A 20 -30.45 -7.83 -5.84
C ASP A 20 -30.56 -7.38 -4.38
N LEU A 21 -30.35 -6.07 -4.16
CA LEU A 21 -30.49 -5.43 -2.86
C LEU A 21 -31.93 -5.46 -2.29
N SER A 22 -32.92 -5.95 -3.04
CA SER A 22 -34.28 -6.23 -2.52
C SER A 22 -34.38 -7.56 -1.77
N LYS A 23 -33.32 -8.38 -1.75
CA LYS A 23 -33.27 -9.66 -1.04
C LYS A 23 -32.41 -9.54 0.22
N SER A 24 -32.72 -10.35 1.23
CA SER A 24 -31.92 -10.41 2.47
C SER A 24 -30.47 -10.75 2.16
N ILE A 25 -29.55 -9.99 2.76
CA ILE A 25 -28.12 -10.23 2.69
C ILE A 25 -27.71 -11.03 3.93
N VAL A 26 -26.96 -12.12 3.76
CA VAL A 26 -26.40 -12.88 4.88
C VAL A 26 -24.91 -12.56 4.98
N LEU A 27 -24.49 -12.02 6.11
CA LEU A 27 -23.10 -11.68 6.40
C LEU A 27 -22.50 -12.74 7.32
N PHE A 28 -21.32 -13.23 6.99
CA PHE A 28 -20.52 -14.16 7.76
C PHE A 28 -19.31 -13.39 8.29
N PRO A 29 -19.29 -13.02 9.58
CA PRO A 29 -18.19 -12.26 10.17
C PRO A 29 -16.85 -13.03 10.07
N PRO A 30 -15.71 -12.32 10.02
CA PRO A 30 -14.39 -12.95 10.07
C PRO A 30 -14.22 -13.85 11.31
N ARG A 31 -13.61 -15.03 11.14
CA ARG A 31 -13.44 -16.06 12.19
C ARG A 31 -12.09 -16.77 12.11
N GLY A 32 -11.16 -16.35 12.96
CA GLY A 32 -9.74 -16.77 12.90
C GLY A 32 -9.16 -16.44 11.53
N ALA A 33 -8.53 -17.42 10.88
CA ALA A 33 -7.96 -17.26 9.53
C ALA A 33 -8.98 -17.08 8.37
N ILE A 34 -10.29 -17.22 8.60
CA ILE A 34 -11.31 -17.02 7.56
C ILE A 34 -11.74 -15.54 7.55
N ALA A 35 -11.43 -14.85 6.46
CA ALA A 35 -11.89 -13.48 6.24
C ALA A 35 -13.41 -13.43 6.05
N GLY A 36 -14.03 -12.33 6.51
CA GLY A 36 -15.48 -12.16 6.43
C GLY A 36 -15.99 -12.14 5.00
N PHE A 37 -17.14 -12.77 4.78
CA PHE A 37 -17.78 -12.93 3.47
C PHE A 37 -19.29 -12.73 3.56
N ALA A 38 -19.96 -12.54 2.43
CA ALA A 38 -21.42 -12.43 2.35
C ALA A 38 -22.00 -13.39 1.31
N ALA A 39 -23.20 -13.90 1.57
CA ALA A 39 -24.04 -14.53 0.55
C ALA A 39 -25.05 -13.50 0.04
N LEU A 40 -25.00 -13.24 -1.27
CA LEU A 40 -25.79 -12.22 -1.97
C LEU A 40 -26.53 -12.84 -3.16
N THR A 41 -27.77 -12.42 -3.39
CA THR A 41 -28.56 -12.85 -4.56
C THR A 41 -28.14 -12.06 -5.80
N VAL A 42 -27.78 -12.74 -6.88
CA VAL A 42 -27.39 -12.12 -8.16
C VAL A 42 -28.52 -12.24 -9.17
N LYS A 43 -28.85 -11.13 -9.85
CA LYS A 43 -29.90 -11.07 -10.88
C LYS A 43 -29.50 -11.88 -12.13
N PRO A 44 -30.44 -12.62 -12.75
CA PRO A 44 -30.16 -13.44 -13.95
C PRO A 44 -29.69 -12.56 -15.12
N PRO A 45 -28.94 -13.09 -16.11
CA PRO A 45 -28.65 -12.41 -17.39
C PRO A 45 -29.88 -11.74 -18.01
N ALA A 46 -29.71 -10.56 -18.61
CA ALA A 46 -30.83 -9.84 -19.25
C ALA A 46 -31.47 -10.62 -20.42
N THR A 47 -30.73 -11.59 -20.97
CA THR A 47 -31.18 -12.56 -21.98
C THR A 47 -32.07 -13.68 -21.41
N ALA A 48 -32.00 -13.95 -20.10
CA ALA A 48 -32.74 -15.01 -19.43
C ALA A 48 -34.01 -14.45 -18.74
N ARG A 49 -35.03 -14.14 -19.54
CA ARG A 49 -36.36 -13.78 -19.00
C ARG A 49 -36.91 -14.94 -18.16
N ASN A 50 -37.42 -14.64 -16.96
CA ASN A 50 -38.02 -15.56 -15.98
C ASN A 50 -37.08 -16.50 -15.20
N ALA A 51 -35.75 -16.34 -15.27
CA ALA A 51 -34.86 -17.10 -14.39
C ALA A 51 -34.85 -16.53 -12.93
N LEU A 52 -34.80 -17.42 -11.93
CA LEU A 52 -34.62 -17.02 -10.53
C LEU A 52 -33.20 -16.50 -10.27
N GLY A 53 -33.05 -15.56 -9.34
CA GLY A 53 -31.74 -15.07 -8.90
C GLY A 53 -30.95 -16.14 -8.16
N ILE A 54 -29.63 -16.20 -8.42
CA ILE A 54 -28.73 -17.22 -7.83
C ILE A 54 -27.97 -16.60 -6.67
N VAL A 55 -27.93 -17.28 -5.52
CA VAL A 55 -27.07 -16.87 -4.40
C VAL A 55 -25.61 -17.16 -4.75
N LYS A 56 -24.76 -16.13 -4.66
CA LYS A 56 -23.30 -16.25 -4.76
C LYS A 56 -22.64 -15.73 -3.49
N TYR A 57 -21.44 -16.22 -3.23
CA TYR A 57 -20.61 -15.79 -2.11
C TYR A 57 -19.61 -14.73 -2.58
N PHE A 58 -19.35 -13.73 -1.74
CA PHE A 58 -18.46 -12.60 -2.02
C PHE A 58 -17.61 -12.32 -0.78
N GLY A 59 -16.31 -12.09 -0.95
CA GLY A 59 -15.36 -11.86 0.14
C GLY A 59 -13.95 -12.30 -0.26
N SER A 60 -12.92 -11.85 0.46
CA SER A 60 -11.52 -12.07 0.07
C SER A 60 -11.04 -13.53 0.14
N PHE A 61 -11.83 -14.42 0.74
CA PHE A 61 -11.58 -15.87 0.81
C PHE A 61 -12.34 -16.67 -0.27
N VAL A 62 -13.32 -16.09 -0.96
CA VAL A 62 -14.16 -16.84 -1.91
C VAL A 62 -13.42 -17.05 -3.23
N GLY A 63 -12.83 -18.23 -3.40
CA GLY A 63 -12.14 -18.64 -4.63
C GLY A 63 -13.07 -18.63 -5.84
N GLY A 64 -13.07 -17.51 -6.58
CA GLY A 64 -14.05 -17.24 -7.64
C GLY A 64 -13.78 -15.94 -8.41
N GLY A 65 -12.51 -15.67 -8.71
CA GLY A 65 -12.06 -14.47 -9.43
C GLY A 65 -11.85 -13.24 -8.54
N SER A 66 -10.93 -12.37 -8.95
CA SER A 66 -10.55 -11.12 -8.28
C SER A 66 -11.62 -10.02 -8.42
N GLN A 67 -12.79 -10.24 -7.83
CA GLN A 67 -13.80 -9.18 -7.72
C GLN A 67 -13.36 -8.17 -6.66
N ALA A 68 -12.97 -6.98 -7.11
CA ALA A 68 -12.67 -5.86 -6.22
C ALA A 68 -13.88 -5.58 -5.32
N LEU A 69 -13.66 -5.57 -4.00
CA LEU A 69 -14.67 -5.30 -2.99
C LEU A 69 -14.81 -3.77 -2.77
N PRO A 70 -15.99 -3.28 -2.34
CA PRO A 70 -16.19 -1.85 -2.09
C PRO A 70 -15.38 -1.39 -0.87
N LEU A 71 -15.07 -0.09 -0.80
CA LEU A 71 -14.31 0.51 0.32
C LEU A 71 -14.95 0.24 1.69
N SER A 72 -16.29 0.26 1.72
CA SER A 72 -17.14 -0.05 2.88
C SER A 72 -17.10 -1.51 3.34
N TRP A 73 -16.58 -2.45 2.54
CA TRP A 73 -16.64 -3.88 2.84
C TRP A 73 -16.03 -4.22 4.20
N SER A 74 -14.87 -3.63 4.50
CA SER A 74 -14.16 -3.82 5.77
C SER A 74 -15.00 -3.36 6.97
N ILE A 75 -15.65 -2.20 6.86
CA ILE A 75 -16.53 -1.62 7.88
C ILE A 75 -17.80 -2.47 8.04
N ILE A 76 -18.39 -2.94 6.93
CA ILE A 76 -19.53 -3.87 6.94
C ILE A 76 -19.16 -5.18 7.66
N MET A 77 -17.97 -5.73 7.43
CA MET A 77 -17.50 -6.92 8.13
C MET A 77 -17.25 -6.67 9.61
N GLN A 78 -16.60 -5.55 9.99
CA GLN A 78 -16.40 -5.17 11.40
C GLN A 78 -17.72 -4.98 12.15
N ALA A 79 -18.68 -4.29 11.53
CA ALA A 79 -20.04 -4.14 12.04
C ALA A 79 -20.75 -5.49 12.17
N SER A 80 -20.51 -6.41 11.22
CA SER A 80 -21.08 -7.76 11.32
C SER A 80 -20.51 -8.54 12.51
N THR A 81 -19.23 -8.37 12.86
CA THR A 81 -18.63 -9.01 14.05
C THR A 81 -19.28 -8.50 15.34
N VAL A 82 -19.40 -7.17 15.49
CA VAL A 82 -20.01 -6.54 16.67
C VAL A 82 -21.47 -6.95 16.83
N LEU A 83 -22.25 -6.95 15.74
CA LEU A 83 -23.66 -7.33 15.75
C LEU A 83 -23.88 -8.85 15.89
N ALA A 84 -22.96 -9.69 15.41
CA ALA A 84 -23.09 -11.13 15.52
C ALA A 84 -22.88 -11.65 16.95
N SER A 85 -22.10 -10.96 17.79
CA SER A 85 -21.91 -11.31 19.21
C SER A 85 -21.59 -12.81 19.41
N GLY A 86 -20.70 -13.36 18.58
CA GLY A 86 -20.34 -14.80 18.59
C GLY A 86 -21.18 -15.74 17.72
N GLN A 87 -22.21 -15.25 17.01
CA GLN A 87 -22.95 -16.04 16.00
C GLN A 87 -22.17 -16.24 14.69
N THR A 88 -22.46 -17.31 13.94
CA THR A 88 -21.76 -17.69 12.70
C THR A 88 -22.10 -16.80 11.51
N SER A 89 -23.30 -16.22 11.50
CA SER A 89 -23.77 -15.28 10.49
C SER A 89 -24.89 -14.43 11.06
N ILE A 90 -25.05 -13.23 10.49
CA ILE A 90 -26.21 -12.38 10.72
C ILE A 90 -26.95 -12.14 9.41
N ARG A 91 -28.27 -11.98 9.50
CA ARG A 91 -29.08 -11.55 8.35
C ARG A 91 -29.27 -10.04 8.43
N ALA A 92 -28.84 -9.32 7.41
CA ALA A 92 -29.22 -7.92 7.25
C ALA A 92 -30.67 -7.85 6.73
N PRO A 93 -31.59 -7.21 7.47
CA PRO A 93 -33.00 -7.13 7.10
C PRO A 93 -33.24 -6.08 6.01
N THR A 94 -34.16 -6.38 5.10
CA THR A 94 -34.57 -5.51 3.98
C THR A 94 -35.64 -4.49 4.36
N ASP A 95 -36.38 -4.75 5.45
CA ASP A 95 -37.43 -3.89 6.03
C ASP A 95 -36.94 -3.05 7.21
N GLY A 96 -35.68 -3.24 7.64
CA GLY A 96 -35.09 -2.57 8.80
C GLY A 96 -35.37 -3.22 10.15
N MET A 97 -36.12 -4.32 10.23
CA MET A 97 -36.44 -4.99 11.49
C MET A 97 -35.44 -6.10 11.82
N ALA A 98 -34.81 -6.04 12.99
CA ALA A 98 -33.93 -7.11 13.47
C ALA A 98 -34.75 -8.28 14.05
N LEU A 99 -34.25 -9.51 13.92
CA LEU A 99 -34.86 -10.66 14.59
C LEU A 99 -34.58 -10.59 16.09
N ALA A 100 -35.57 -10.91 16.93
CA ALA A 100 -35.43 -10.87 18.38
C ALA A 100 -34.23 -11.67 18.92
N LYS A 101 -33.89 -12.79 18.27
CA LYS A 101 -32.70 -13.61 18.57
C LYS A 101 -31.35 -12.92 18.33
N ASP A 102 -31.30 -11.97 17.40
CA ASP A 102 -30.08 -11.24 17.05
C ASP A 102 -29.91 -10.05 18.01
N VAL A 103 -31.03 -9.41 18.39
CA VAL A 103 -31.08 -8.37 19.43
C VAL A 103 -30.69 -8.94 20.80
N ALA A 104 -31.27 -10.07 21.20
CA ALA A 104 -30.95 -10.72 22.47
C ALA A 104 -29.45 -11.10 22.56
N ALA A 105 -28.90 -11.70 21.50
CA ALA A 105 -27.48 -12.04 21.44
C ALA A 105 -26.54 -10.81 21.50
N PHE A 106 -26.95 -9.67 20.94
CA PHE A 106 -26.18 -8.42 21.02
C PHE A 106 -26.03 -7.91 22.46
N TYR A 107 -27.14 -7.84 23.21
CA TYR A 107 -27.16 -7.39 24.61
C TYR A 107 -26.75 -8.48 25.63
N GLY A 108 -26.52 -9.72 25.20
CA GLY A 108 -26.25 -10.85 26.09
C GLY A 108 -27.48 -11.33 26.88
N ASP A 109 -28.67 -11.03 26.37
CA ASP A 109 -29.95 -11.39 26.98
C ASP A 109 -30.32 -12.84 26.58
N PRO A 110 -30.76 -13.72 27.51
CA PRO A 110 -31.22 -15.06 27.16
C PRO A 110 -32.53 -14.99 26.36
N LEU A 111 -32.66 -15.87 25.36
CA LEU A 111 -33.90 -15.99 24.59
C LEU A 111 -34.99 -16.72 25.39
N PRO A 112 -36.23 -16.20 25.42
CA PRO A 112 -37.39 -16.92 25.95
C PRO A 112 -37.56 -18.27 25.27
N LYS A 113 -37.85 -19.31 26.07
CA LYS A 113 -38.12 -20.68 25.63
C LYS A 113 -39.61 -20.98 25.54
N THR A 114 -40.45 -20.16 26.19
CA THR A 114 -41.92 -20.29 26.19
C THR A 114 -42.61 -18.99 25.78
N ALA A 115 -43.90 -19.07 25.44
CA ALA A 115 -44.69 -17.89 25.09
C ALA A 115 -44.99 -16.99 26.32
N GLU A 116 -45.08 -17.56 27.51
CA GLU A 116 -45.25 -16.80 28.76
C GLU A 116 -43.96 -16.04 29.12
N GLU A 117 -42.79 -16.68 29.06
CA GLU A 117 -41.49 -16.00 29.23
C GLU A 117 -41.31 -14.86 28.22
N ALA A 118 -41.81 -15.02 26.98
CA ALA A 118 -41.74 -13.99 25.95
C ALA A 118 -42.65 -12.78 26.26
N ASN A 119 -43.87 -13.02 26.76
CA ASN A 119 -44.79 -11.96 27.16
C ASN A 119 -44.30 -11.22 28.41
N GLU A 120 -43.83 -11.94 29.43
CA GLU A 120 -43.21 -11.33 30.62
C GLU A 120 -41.99 -10.49 30.25
N ARG A 121 -41.12 -11.01 29.36
CA ARG A 121 -39.94 -10.26 28.90
C ARG A 121 -40.34 -9.02 28.10
N ALA A 122 -41.36 -9.09 27.26
CA ALA A 122 -41.88 -7.92 26.53
C ALA A 122 -42.39 -6.85 27.51
N THR A 123 -43.19 -7.23 28.52
CA THR A 123 -43.68 -6.31 29.56
C THR A 123 -42.52 -5.67 30.35
N GLN A 124 -41.49 -6.44 30.70
CA GLN A 124 -40.29 -5.90 31.36
C GLN A 124 -39.55 -4.88 30.49
N LEU A 125 -39.36 -5.17 29.19
CA LEU A 125 -38.69 -4.26 28.26
C LEU A 125 -39.50 -2.98 28.02
N GLU A 126 -40.83 -3.05 27.97
CA GLU A 126 -41.70 -1.86 27.88
C GLU A 126 -41.61 -0.97 29.13
N GLN A 127 -41.53 -1.56 30.32
CA GLN A 127 -41.40 -0.84 31.59
C GLN A 127 -39.99 -0.27 31.81
N GLN A 128 -38.94 -1.05 31.54
CA GLN A 128 -37.55 -0.69 31.83
C GLN A 128 -36.90 0.13 30.71
N LYS A 129 -37.39 0.00 29.47
CA LYS A 129 -36.82 0.61 28.24
C LYS A 129 -35.33 0.33 28.02
N ALA A 130 -34.82 -0.75 28.62
CA ALA A 130 -33.42 -1.17 28.58
C ALA A 130 -33.31 -2.70 28.64
N PHE A 131 -32.23 -3.26 28.09
CA PHE A 131 -31.90 -4.68 28.22
C PHE A 131 -31.08 -4.95 29.49
N ALA A 132 -31.17 -6.17 30.04
CA ALA A 132 -30.69 -6.46 31.39
C ALA A 132 -29.22 -6.93 31.48
N GLY A 133 -28.59 -7.32 30.37
CA GLY A 133 -27.23 -7.85 30.35
C GLY A 133 -26.17 -6.75 30.28
N SER A 134 -25.10 -6.84 31.09
CA SER A 134 -23.96 -5.89 31.09
C SER A 134 -23.04 -6.02 29.87
N ALA A 135 -23.29 -6.96 28.96
CA ALA A 135 -22.43 -7.28 27.83
C ALA A 135 -22.49 -6.25 26.67
N HIS A 136 -22.97 -5.03 26.92
CA HIS A 136 -23.17 -3.97 25.91
C HIS A 136 -22.32 -2.71 26.11
N GLU A 137 -21.67 -2.53 27.28
CA GLU A 137 -20.73 -1.43 27.51
C GLU A 137 -19.66 -1.40 26.40
N GLY A 138 -19.49 -0.26 25.73
CA GLY A 138 -18.57 -0.06 24.60
C GLY A 138 -19.02 -0.63 23.23
N LYS A 139 -20.06 -1.49 23.15
CA LYS A 139 -20.55 -1.99 21.85
C LYS A 139 -21.28 -0.91 21.03
N GLU A 140 -22.01 -0.02 21.69
CA GLU A 140 -22.70 1.08 21.01
C GLU A 140 -21.71 2.12 20.48
N ASP A 141 -20.67 2.44 21.26
CA ASP A 141 -19.55 3.29 20.83
C ASP A 141 -18.80 2.68 19.64
N ALA A 142 -18.60 1.36 19.63
CA ALA A 142 -18.01 0.66 18.48
C ALA A 142 -18.88 0.77 17.21
N LEU A 143 -20.21 0.73 17.34
CA LEU A 143 -21.14 0.95 16.22
C LEU A 143 -21.17 2.42 15.76
N GLU A 144 -21.11 3.38 16.68
CA GLU A 144 -21.02 4.81 16.35
C GLU A 144 -19.67 5.16 15.68
N HIS A 145 -18.59 4.55 16.14
CA HIS A 145 -17.29 4.67 15.49
C HIS A 145 -17.33 4.14 14.04
N GLN A 146 -18.00 3.00 13.80
CA GLN A 146 -18.18 2.47 12.44
C GLN A 146 -19.02 3.38 11.54
N LYS A 147 -20.04 4.07 12.06
CA LYS A 147 -20.74 5.13 11.30
C LYS A 147 -19.78 6.26 10.91
N SER A 148 -18.87 6.63 11.80
CA SER A 148 -17.89 7.68 11.52
C SER A 148 -16.85 7.27 10.46
N GLN A 149 -16.37 6.02 10.51
CA GLN A 149 -15.54 5.44 9.44
C GLN A 149 -16.32 5.34 8.11
N MET A 150 -17.61 5.06 8.14
CA MET A 150 -18.46 5.01 6.94
C MET A 150 -18.56 6.39 6.28
N GLY A 151 -18.69 7.46 7.07
CA GLY A 151 -18.61 8.83 6.56
C GLY A 151 -17.23 9.16 5.97
N ASP A 152 -16.13 8.70 6.56
CA ASP A 152 -14.78 8.86 5.96
C ASP A 152 -14.68 8.17 4.59
N VAL A 153 -15.26 6.99 4.44
CA VAL A 153 -15.35 6.26 3.15
C VAL A 153 -16.25 6.99 2.15
N SER A 154 -17.35 7.57 2.60
CA SER A 154 -18.26 8.41 1.81
C SER A 154 -17.53 9.64 1.23
N ASN A 155 -16.71 10.31 2.04
CA ASN A 155 -15.83 11.40 1.62
C ASN A 155 -14.81 10.93 0.58
N ARG A 156 -14.08 9.83 0.83
CA ARG A 156 -13.10 9.25 -0.10
C ARG A 156 -13.71 8.88 -1.46
N HIS A 157 -14.91 8.28 -1.45
CA HIS A 157 -15.63 7.94 -2.67
C HIS A 157 -16.04 9.19 -3.45
N THR A 158 -16.57 10.20 -2.77
CA THR A 158 -16.98 11.47 -3.39
C THR A 158 -15.77 12.25 -3.93
N PHE A 159 -14.65 12.26 -3.21
CA PHE A 159 -13.36 12.79 -3.67
C PHE A 159 -12.94 12.12 -4.98
N ALA A 160 -12.95 10.78 -5.03
CA ALA A 160 -12.58 10.04 -6.25
C ALA A 160 -13.47 10.39 -7.45
N ARG A 161 -14.79 10.57 -7.24
CA ARG A 161 -15.73 11.01 -8.28
C ARG A 161 -15.43 12.43 -8.77
N LYS A 162 -15.05 13.36 -7.88
CA LYS A 162 -14.64 14.72 -8.22
C LYS A 162 -13.32 14.76 -9.01
N VAL A 163 -12.39 13.83 -8.71
CA VAL A 163 -11.14 13.67 -9.46
C VAL A 163 -11.37 13.15 -10.88
N ILE A 164 -12.15 12.08 -11.07
CA ILE A 164 -12.33 11.45 -12.40
C ILE A 164 -13.34 12.18 -13.31
N GLY A 165 -14.23 13.00 -12.74
CA GLY A 165 -15.08 13.92 -13.50
C GLY A 165 -14.43 15.31 -13.59
N PRO A 166 -14.91 16.31 -12.82
CA PRO A 166 -14.52 17.72 -12.94
C PRO A 166 -13.02 18.00 -13.14
N VAL A 167 -12.13 17.40 -12.34
CA VAL A 167 -10.68 17.67 -12.45
C VAL A 167 -10.10 17.05 -13.73
N PHE A 168 -10.40 15.78 -14.01
CA PHE A 168 -9.89 15.09 -15.18
C PHE A 168 -10.43 15.69 -16.49
N ASP A 169 -11.74 15.95 -16.55
CA ASP A 169 -12.41 16.52 -17.73
C ASP A 169 -11.88 17.92 -18.07
N ALA A 170 -11.54 18.73 -17.06
CA ALA A 170 -10.94 20.06 -17.25
C ALA A 170 -9.42 20.00 -17.55
N PHE A 171 -8.70 19.03 -17.00
CA PHE A 171 -7.25 18.89 -17.19
C PHE A 171 -6.88 18.30 -18.57
N MET A 172 -7.65 17.33 -19.07
CA MET A 172 -7.30 16.60 -20.29
C MET A 172 -7.15 17.49 -21.55
N PRO A 173 -8.00 18.50 -21.81
CA PRO A 173 -7.80 19.42 -22.93
C PRO A 173 -6.48 20.20 -22.84
N LEU A 174 -6.12 20.68 -21.64
CA LEU A 174 -4.87 21.40 -21.39
C LEU A 174 -3.64 20.50 -21.60
N TYR A 175 -3.75 19.24 -21.17
CA TYR A 175 -2.71 18.23 -21.38
C TYR A 175 -2.50 17.91 -22.87
N LEU A 176 -3.57 17.77 -23.64
CA LEU A 176 -3.50 17.46 -25.08
C LEU A 176 -2.94 18.63 -25.89
N ASP A 177 -3.39 19.87 -25.62
CA ASP A 177 -2.82 21.10 -26.22
C ASP A 177 -1.31 21.24 -25.94
N ALA A 178 -0.87 20.91 -24.72
CA ALA A 178 0.54 20.89 -24.37
C ALA A 178 1.33 19.78 -25.10
N GLN A 179 0.75 18.60 -25.34
CA GLN A 179 1.39 17.54 -26.12
C GLN A 179 1.50 17.89 -27.61
N GLU A 180 0.45 18.50 -28.18
CA GLU A 180 0.43 18.96 -29.58
C GLU A 180 1.51 20.02 -29.81
N LYS A 181 1.61 21.02 -28.93
CA LYS A 181 2.67 22.05 -28.95
C LYS A 181 4.08 21.49 -28.74
N ALA A 182 4.20 20.34 -28.08
CA ALA A 182 5.48 19.64 -27.90
C ALA A 182 5.84 18.72 -29.10
N GLY A 183 4.95 18.53 -30.07
CA GLY A 183 5.17 17.63 -31.21
C GLY A 183 5.23 16.14 -30.83
N LEU A 184 4.66 15.76 -29.67
CA LEU A 184 4.74 14.40 -29.14
C LEU A 184 3.56 13.53 -29.61
N PRO A 185 3.80 12.28 -30.08
CA PRO A 185 2.73 11.34 -30.37
C PRO A 185 1.87 11.02 -29.14
N ILE A 186 0.55 10.94 -29.32
CA ILE A 186 -0.39 10.56 -28.26
C ILE A 186 -0.02 9.16 -27.74
N GLY A 187 0.54 9.09 -26.53
CA GLY A 187 0.95 7.85 -25.88
C GLY A 187 2.45 7.55 -25.86
N SER A 188 3.33 8.43 -26.37
CA SER A 188 4.79 8.25 -26.26
C SER A 188 5.27 8.39 -24.80
N GLY A 189 5.29 7.29 -24.05
CA GLY A 189 5.80 7.20 -22.68
C GLY A 189 7.34 7.28 -22.56
N GLY A 190 8.01 7.98 -23.47
CA GLY A 190 9.46 8.12 -23.53
C GLY A 190 9.95 9.37 -22.81
N SER A 191 11.00 9.21 -21.99
CA SER A 191 11.66 10.32 -21.31
C SER A 191 12.48 11.17 -22.30
N GLN A 192 11.88 12.22 -22.88
CA GLN A 192 12.61 13.38 -23.38
C GLN A 192 11.88 14.69 -23.04
N ASN A 193 12.60 15.55 -22.32
CA ASN A 193 12.39 16.97 -22.07
C ASN A 193 10.95 17.48 -21.77
N THR A 194 10.21 16.76 -20.92
CA THR A 194 8.93 17.21 -20.35
C THR A 194 9.03 18.49 -19.50
N ALA A 195 10.23 18.91 -19.11
CA ALA A 195 10.49 20.05 -18.22
C ALA A 195 9.89 21.38 -18.72
N LEU A 196 9.89 21.62 -20.04
CA LEU A 196 9.41 22.88 -20.63
C LEU A 196 7.88 23.07 -20.50
N PHE A 197 7.12 21.99 -20.36
CA PHE A 197 5.65 22.01 -20.27
C PHE A 197 5.12 21.51 -18.92
N SER A 198 5.97 20.96 -18.05
CA SER A 198 5.56 20.40 -16.75
C SER A 198 5.06 21.46 -15.78
N ALA A 199 5.71 22.63 -15.70
CA ALA A 199 5.33 23.67 -14.74
C ALA A 199 3.93 24.27 -15.00
N PRO A 200 3.54 24.67 -16.23
CA PRO A 200 2.17 25.12 -16.51
C PRO A 200 1.10 24.05 -16.24
N LEU A 201 1.36 22.79 -16.63
CA LEU A 201 0.43 21.68 -16.37
C LEU A 201 0.28 21.38 -14.88
N LYS A 202 1.37 21.44 -14.12
CA LYS A 202 1.36 21.33 -12.66
C LYS A 202 0.50 22.44 -12.04
N SER A 203 0.74 23.71 -12.38
CA SER A 203 -0.03 24.83 -11.85
C SER A 203 -1.51 24.78 -12.22
N ALA A 204 -1.84 24.35 -13.44
CA ALA A 204 -3.22 24.13 -13.85
C ALA A 204 -3.91 23.04 -13.01
N LEU A 205 -3.20 21.93 -12.74
CA LEU A 205 -3.71 20.82 -11.95
C LEU A 205 -3.86 21.20 -10.46
N GLU A 206 -2.87 21.89 -9.87
CA GLU A 206 -2.95 22.45 -8.51
C GLU A 206 -4.15 23.39 -8.36
N ASN A 207 -4.38 24.29 -9.33
CA ASN A 207 -5.53 25.20 -9.34
C ASN A 207 -6.87 24.43 -9.44
N LEU A 208 -6.95 23.38 -10.25
CA LEU A 208 -8.16 22.54 -10.35
C LEU A 208 -8.51 21.86 -9.02
N PHE A 209 -7.53 21.45 -8.22
CA PHE A 209 -7.78 20.93 -6.87
C PHE A 209 -8.19 22.02 -5.87
N ASP A 210 -7.72 23.26 -6.05
CA ASP A 210 -8.04 24.39 -5.17
C ASP A 210 -9.47 24.90 -5.41
N VAL A 211 -9.93 24.97 -6.67
CA VAL A 211 -11.29 25.46 -7.00
C VAL A 211 -12.38 24.39 -6.92
N THR A 212 -12.05 23.10 -6.97
CA THR A 212 -13.05 22.03 -6.92
C THR A 212 -13.40 21.69 -5.47
N THR A 213 -14.69 21.80 -5.11
CA THR A 213 -15.17 21.43 -3.77
C THR A 213 -15.67 19.97 -3.69
N LEU A 214 -15.52 19.42 -2.50
CA LEU A 214 -15.96 18.11 -2.02
C LEU A 214 -16.99 18.32 -0.92
N PRO A 215 -18.28 17.94 -1.10
CA PRO A 215 -19.21 17.91 0.02
C PRO A 215 -18.80 16.81 1.00
N LEU A 216 -18.89 17.11 2.29
CA LEU A 216 -18.50 16.26 3.40
C LEU A 216 -19.70 15.53 4.00
N ASP A 217 -19.54 14.25 4.27
CA ASP A 217 -20.52 13.41 4.93
C ASP A 217 -20.70 13.85 6.40
N PRO A 218 -21.92 14.18 6.87
CA PRO A 218 -22.19 14.64 8.23
C PRO A 218 -21.72 13.67 9.33
N GLN A 219 -21.58 12.38 9.02
CA GLN A 219 -21.12 11.38 9.99
C GLN A 219 -19.60 11.19 9.98
N SER A 220 -18.89 11.64 8.94
CA SER A 220 -17.44 11.45 8.81
C SER A 220 -16.67 11.98 10.00
N SER A 221 -15.58 11.30 10.38
CA SER A 221 -14.70 11.82 11.43
C SER A 221 -14.15 13.17 10.98
N TYR A 222 -13.79 13.34 9.70
CA TYR A 222 -13.34 14.62 9.16
C TYR A 222 -14.29 15.80 9.44
N GLN A 223 -15.61 15.63 9.23
CA GLN A 223 -16.63 16.64 9.55
C GLN A 223 -16.79 16.88 11.06
N ARG A 224 -16.61 15.84 11.89
CA ARG A 224 -16.65 15.93 13.36
C ARG A 224 -15.37 16.50 13.98
N VAL A 225 -14.25 16.41 13.26
CA VAL A 225 -12.88 16.71 13.71
C VAL A 225 -12.45 18.12 13.34
N GLN A 226 -12.89 18.68 12.20
CA GLN A 226 -12.35 19.96 11.72
C GLN A 226 -12.66 21.15 12.63
N ALA A 227 -11.61 21.89 12.96
CA ALA A 227 -11.64 23.17 13.67
C ALA A 227 -12.12 24.34 12.76
N LEU A 228 -13.22 24.16 12.01
CA LEU A 228 -13.83 25.17 11.14
C LEU A 228 -15.36 25.11 11.18
N LYS A 229 -16.01 26.25 11.45
CA LYS A 229 -17.48 26.39 11.46
C LYS A 229 -17.96 27.41 10.43
N HIS A 230 -18.52 27.05 9.27
CA HIS A 230 -18.63 25.74 8.59
C HIS A 230 -18.53 26.00 7.06
N PRO A 231 -18.38 24.95 6.22
CA PRO A 231 -19.58 24.41 5.56
C PRO A 231 -19.59 22.87 5.52
N GLY A 232 -20.63 22.29 4.92
CA GLY A 232 -20.65 20.86 4.56
C GLY A 232 -19.82 20.54 3.31
N GLU A 233 -18.77 21.32 3.01
CA GLU A 233 -17.85 21.11 1.88
C GLU A 233 -16.46 21.71 2.14
N VAL A 234 -15.43 21.18 1.47
CA VAL A 234 -14.04 21.69 1.47
C VAL A 234 -13.43 21.59 0.08
N THR A 235 -12.35 22.31 -0.22
CA THR A 235 -11.62 22.13 -1.49
C THR A 235 -10.92 20.77 -1.53
N LEU A 236 -10.77 20.17 -2.71
CA LEU A 236 -10.04 18.90 -2.85
C LEU A 236 -8.60 19.06 -2.36
N LYS A 237 -7.94 20.18 -2.68
CA LYS A 237 -6.59 20.48 -2.23
C LYS A 237 -6.49 20.48 -0.70
N ARG A 238 -7.40 21.19 -0.01
CA ARG A 238 -7.39 21.23 1.46
C ARG A 238 -7.64 19.84 2.05
N PHE A 239 -8.57 19.08 1.48
CA PHE A 239 -8.84 17.70 1.89
C PHE A 239 -7.60 16.81 1.75
N MET A 240 -6.82 16.97 0.67
CA MET A 240 -5.54 16.26 0.48
C MET A 240 -4.49 16.68 1.53
N GLU A 241 -4.30 17.98 1.73
CA GLU A 241 -3.35 18.53 2.70
C GLU A 241 -3.64 18.03 4.13
N ASP A 242 -4.90 18.10 4.58
CA ASP A 242 -5.32 17.64 5.91
C ASP A 242 -5.13 16.12 6.09
N HIS A 243 -5.25 15.32 5.02
CA HIS A 243 -4.96 13.88 5.05
C HIS A 243 -3.48 13.53 4.78
N GLY A 244 -2.59 14.52 4.60
CA GLY A 244 -1.18 14.31 4.26
C GLY A 244 -0.94 13.67 2.89
N TRP A 245 -1.89 13.83 1.95
CA TRP A 245 -1.81 13.30 0.60
C TRP A 245 -1.02 14.23 -0.33
N THR A 246 -0.17 13.65 -1.17
CA THR A 246 0.62 14.37 -2.16
C THR A 246 -0.25 14.84 -3.32
N ILE A 247 -0.30 16.15 -3.55
CA ILE A 247 -0.97 16.75 -4.71
C ILE A 247 -0.27 16.27 -5.99
N PRO A 248 -0.98 15.64 -6.94
CA PRO A 248 -0.36 15.11 -8.15
C PRO A 248 0.02 16.26 -9.07
N THR A 249 1.16 16.12 -9.74
CA THR A 249 1.74 17.12 -10.65
C THR A 249 1.74 16.67 -12.11
N SER A 250 1.33 15.43 -12.38
CA SER A 250 1.30 14.82 -13.71
C SER A 250 0.06 13.95 -13.94
N LEU A 251 -0.27 13.67 -15.21
CA LEU A 251 -1.35 12.74 -15.57
C LEU A 251 -1.13 11.32 -15.00
N ALA A 252 0.12 10.91 -14.82
CA ALA A 252 0.46 9.61 -14.23
C ALA A 252 0.17 9.59 -12.73
N GLU A 253 0.53 10.65 -12.00
CA GLU A 253 0.20 10.82 -10.58
C GLU A 253 -1.31 10.99 -10.38
N LEU A 254 -2.02 11.74 -11.24
CA LEU A 254 -3.47 11.92 -11.16
C LEU A 254 -4.23 10.58 -11.28
N LYS A 255 -3.85 9.75 -12.25
CA LYS A 255 -4.38 8.38 -12.39
C LYS A 255 -4.00 7.51 -11.20
N SER A 256 -2.78 7.64 -10.70
CA SER A 256 -2.30 6.88 -9.54
C SER A 256 -3.03 7.26 -8.25
N LEU A 257 -3.32 8.56 -8.04
CA LEU A 257 -4.12 9.08 -6.94
C LEU A 257 -5.51 8.45 -6.98
N PHE A 258 -6.22 8.55 -8.11
CA PHE A 258 -7.56 7.98 -8.27
C PHE A 258 -7.61 6.49 -7.92
N VAL A 259 -6.68 5.68 -8.44
CA VAL A 259 -6.61 4.25 -8.14
C VAL A 259 -6.28 3.98 -6.66
N SER A 260 -5.43 4.79 -6.05
CA SER A 260 -5.01 4.60 -4.65
C SER A 260 -6.07 5.05 -3.64
N VAL A 261 -6.82 6.13 -3.91
CA VAL A 261 -7.92 6.59 -3.03
C VAL A 261 -9.17 5.72 -3.15
N THR A 262 -9.35 4.99 -4.26
CA THR A 262 -10.44 4.02 -4.46
C THR A 262 -10.08 2.59 -4.04
N ALA A 263 -8.80 2.31 -3.77
CA ALA A 263 -8.38 1.00 -3.26
C ALA A 263 -8.88 0.76 -1.82
N ALA A 264 -9.46 -0.43 -1.61
CA ALA A 264 -9.83 -0.90 -0.28
C ALA A 264 -8.56 -1.16 0.54
N SER A 265 -8.51 -0.58 1.75
CA SER A 265 -7.41 -0.87 2.69
C SER A 265 -7.48 -2.33 3.13
N PRO A 266 -6.34 -3.06 3.16
CA PRO A 266 -6.30 -4.37 3.79
C PRO A 266 -6.68 -4.28 5.28
N LEU A 267 -7.23 -5.36 5.82
CA LEU A 267 -7.54 -5.47 7.25
C LEU A 267 -6.47 -6.28 7.97
N SER A 268 -5.98 -5.75 9.09
CA SER A 268 -5.20 -6.55 10.04
C SER A 268 -6.08 -7.63 10.65
N PRO A 269 -5.61 -8.89 10.74
CA PRO A 269 -6.28 -9.91 11.55
C PRO A 269 -6.20 -9.58 13.06
N PRO A 270 -6.99 -10.27 13.89
CA PRO A 270 -6.79 -10.29 15.34
C PRO A 270 -5.32 -10.57 15.69
N HIS A 271 -4.79 -9.82 16.66
CA HIS A 271 -3.39 -9.85 17.08
C HIS A 271 -2.34 -9.55 15.99
N GLY A 272 -2.76 -8.97 14.85
CA GLY A 272 -1.87 -8.42 13.82
C GLY A 272 -0.83 -9.42 13.32
N ASP A 273 0.44 -9.00 13.30
CA ASP A 273 1.60 -9.78 12.84
C ASP A 273 2.08 -10.84 13.85
N LEU A 274 1.33 -11.10 14.92
CA LEU A 274 1.66 -12.04 16.00
C LEU A 274 2.99 -11.72 16.74
N GLY A 275 3.51 -10.50 16.59
CA GLY A 275 4.67 -10.03 17.36
C GLY A 275 4.33 -9.50 18.75
N GLY A 276 3.05 -9.16 19.01
CA GLY A 276 2.61 -8.52 20.24
C GLY A 276 3.34 -7.20 20.48
N ALA A 277 3.79 -6.96 21.71
CA ALA A 277 4.54 -5.75 22.07
C ALA A 277 5.84 -5.56 21.25
N LEU A 278 6.52 -6.62 20.80
CA LEU A 278 7.68 -6.53 19.89
C LEU A 278 7.34 -5.96 18.49
N SER A 279 6.05 -5.75 18.23
CA SER A 279 5.51 -5.18 17.00
C SER A 279 4.75 -3.87 17.20
N TRP A 280 4.76 -3.29 18.41
CA TRP A 280 4.39 -1.89 18.58
C TRP A 280 5.34 -0.96 17.79
N PRO A 281 4.92 0.26 17.41
CA PRO A 281 5.75 1.19 16.66
C PRO A 281 7.05 1.54 17.40
N VAL A 282 6.96 1.70 18.72
CA VAL A 282 8.10 1.67 19.63
C VAL A 282 8.01 0.39 20.47
N PRO A 283 8.79 -0.67 20.14
CA PRO A 283 8.76 -1.91 20.90
C PRO A 283 9.42 -1.75 22.28
N PRO A 284 9.16 -2.68 23.23
CA PRO A 284 9.82 -2.70 24.54
C PRO A 284 11.35 -2.62 24.44
N SER A 285 11.98 -1.86 25.34
CA SER A 285 13.44 -1.71 25.36
C SER A 285 14.15 -3.05 25.52
N HIS A 286 15.41 -3.14 25.06
CA HIS A 286 16.22 -4.36 25.22
C HIS A 286 16.31 -4.79 26.71
N GLN A 287 16.29 -3.86 27.66
CA GLN A 287 16.27 -4.21 29.09
C GLN A 287 14.98 -4.92 29.48
N VAL A 288 13.81 -4.43 29.03
CA VAL A 288 12.52 -5.11 29.24
C VAL A 288 12.51 -6.48 28.57
N GLN A 289 13.02 -6.61 27.34
CA GLN A 289 13.10 -7.90 26.63
C GLN A 289 13.95 -8.93 27.39
N VAL A 290 15.12 -8.53 27.92
CA VAL A 290 15.96 -9.38 28.78
C VAL A 290 15.23 -9.76 30.07
N SER A 291 14.61 -8.79 30.75
CA SER A 291 13.88 -9.04 31.99
C SER A 291 12.67 -9.97 31.79
N SER A 292 11.98 -9.88 30.64
CA SER A 292 10.94 -10.81 30.23
C SER A 292 11.50 -12.22 30.04
N SER A 293 12.56 -12.39 29.24
CA SER A 293 13.23 -13.69 29.01
C SER A 293 13.65 -14.34 30.33
N GLN A 294 14.30 -13.60 31.23
CA GLN A 294 14.68 -14.09 32.57
C GLN A 294 13.47 -14.54 33.40
N THR A 295 12.35 -13.82 33.34
CA THR A 295 11.11 -14.18 34.04
C THR A 295 10.53 -15.50 33.54
N LEU A 296 10.58 -15.72 32.22
CA LEU A 296 10.14 -16.95 31.58
C LEU A 296 11.06 -18.13 31.91
N SER A 297 12.38 -17.93 31.93
CA SER A 297 13.36 -18.96 32.30
C SER A 297 13.20 -19.47 33.74
N MET A 298 12.66 -18.66 34.65
CA MET A 298 12.37 -19.06 36.04
C MET A 298 11.03 -19.79 36.22
N SER A 299 10.23 -19.96 35.16
CA SER A 299 8.93 -20.62 35.24
C SER A 299 9.06 -22.15 35.26
N PRO A 300 8.24 -22.89 36.06
CA PRO A 300 8.26 -24.35 36.05
C PRO A 300 7.96 -24.91 34.65
N GLY A 301 8.86 -25.75 34.13
CA GLY A 301 8.74 -26.35 32.78
C GLY A 301 9.62 -25.73 31.69
N ALA A 302 10.33 -24.62 31.97
CA ALA A 302 11.06 -23.82 30.97
C ALA A 302 12.19 -24.52 30.18
N LYS A 303 12.56 -25.78 30.48
CA LYS A 303 13.69 -26.52 29.87
C LYS A 303 13.67 -26.56 28.33
N HIS A 304 12.50 -26.47 27.71
CA HIS A 304 12.33 -26.48 26.25
C HIS A 304 11.56 -25.26 25.71
N GLY A 305 11.51 -24.17 26.49
CA GLY A 305 10.82 -22.94 26.12
C GLY A 305 9.30 -22.95 26.34
N LEU A 306 8.75 -21.73 26.47
CA LEU A 306 7.34 -21.46 26.72
C LEU A 306 6.43 -22.02 25.62
N PHE A 307 6.81 -21.90 24.34
CA PHE A 307 5.97 -22.38 23.24
C PHE A 307 5.71 -23.89 23.35
N ARG A 308 6.77 -24.70 23.55
CA ARG A 308 6.62 -26.15 23.74
C ARG A 308 5.88 -26.50 25.04
N GLN A 309 6.07 -25.70 26.10
CA GLN A 309 5.31 -25.87 27.35
C GLN A 309 3.81 -25.65 27.16
N LEU A 310 3.39 -24.51 26.59
CA LEU A 310 1.96 -24.18 26.41
C LEU A 310 1.28 -25.12 25.40
N THR A 311 2.02 -25.62 24.41
CA THR A 311 1.48 -26.54 23.40
C THR A 311 1.47 -28.01 23.83
N SER A 312 2.25 -28.40 24.84
CA SER A 312 2.40 -29.81 25.29
C SER A 312 1.12 -30.54 25.72
N ARG A 313 0.02 -29.80 25.94
CA ARG A 313 -1.30 -30.33 26.35
C ARG A 313 -2.42 -30.02 25.35
N LEU A 314 -2.10 -29.44 24.20
CA LEU A 314 -3.10 -29.19 23.16
C LEU A 314 -3.42 -30.50 22.44
N VAL A 315 -4.69 -30.89 22.44
CA VAL A 315 -5.19 -31.94 21.54
C VAL A 315 -5.45 -31.28 20.19
N LEU A 316 -4.64 -31.62 19.19
CA LEU A 316 -4.70 -31.01 17.86
C LEU A 316 -5.13 -32.05 16.83
N ASP A 317 -6.07 -31.65 15.96
CA ASP A 317 -6.45 -32.42 14.78
C ASP A 317 -5.80 -31.84 13.51
N THR A 318 -5.87 -32.59 12.41
CA THR A 318 -5.32 -32.22 11.11
C THR A 318 -5.91 -30.92 10.55
N SER A 319 -7.15 -30.58 10.89
CA SER A 319 -7.81 -29.34 10.46
C SER A 319 -7.23 -28.13 11.19
N MET A 320 -6.94 -28.25 12.48
CA MET A 320 -6.30 -27.18 13.25
C MET A 320 -4.83 -26.98 12.87
N LEU A 321 -4.07 -28.05 12.64
CA LEU A 321 -2.66 -27.95 12.21
C LEU A 321 -2.51 -27.28 10.84
N ALA A 322 -3.49 -27.43 9.94
CA ALA A 322 -3.54 -26.70 8.67
C ALA A 322 -3.76 -25.18 8.82
N HIS A 323 -4.06 -24.69 10.03
CA HIS A 323 -4.33 -23.27 10.32
C HIS A 323 -3.47 -22.74 11.48
N PRO A 324 -2.15 -22.52 11.29
CA PRO A 324 -1.23 -22.10 12.36
C PRO A 324 -1.71 -20.94 13.24
N ARG A 325 -2.32 -19.90 12.65
CA ARG A 325 -2.87 -18.78 13.42
C ARG A 325 -3.96 -19.20 14.41
N ARG A 326 -4.83 -20.16 14.07
CA ARG A 326 -5.87 -20.67 14.99
C ARG A 326 -5.28 -21.42 16.18
N VAL A 327 -4.18 -22.15 15.97
CA VAL A 327 -3.45 -22.80 17.07
C VAL A 327 -2.88 -21.73 18.00
N ILE A 328 -2.35 -20.63 17.46
CA ILE A 328 -1.80 -19.52 18.25
C ILE A 328 -2.91 -18.75 18.98
N GLU A 329 -4.05 -18.50 18.35
CA GLU A 329 -5.26 -17.95 18.99
C GLU A 329 -5.71 -18.86 20.15
N GLY A 330 -5.74 -20.18 19.97
CA GLY A 330 -6.02 -21.14 21.05
C GLY A 330 -5.00 -21.13 22.21
N ILE A 331 -3.73 -20.78 21.94
CA ILE A 331 -2.74 -20.55 23.01
C ILE A 331 -3.05 -19.24 23.76
N ILE A 332 -3.45 -18.19 23.05
CA ILE A 332 -3.84 -16.90 23.63
C ILE A 332 -5.05 -17.04 24.55
N ASP A 333 -6.08 -17.75 24.10
CA ASP A 333 -7.32 -17.93 24.85
C ASP A 333 -7.20 -18.96 25.99
N SER A 334 -6.10 -19.72 26.04
CA SER A 334 -5.85 -20.70 27.11
C SER A 334 -5.63 -20.03 28.46
N ALA A 335 -6.14 -20.65 29.54
CA ALA A 335 -5.98 -20.14 30.91
C ALA A 335 -4.50 -19.90 31.31
N GLU A 336 -3.59 -20.75 30.83
CA GLU A 336 -2.16 -20.62 31.09
C GLU A 336 -1.51 -19.51 30.24
N GLY A 337 -1.93 -19.34 28.98
CA GLY A 337 -1.54 -18.21 28.14
C GLY A 337 -1.95 -16.87 28.74
N GLN A 338 -3.22 -16.75 29.15
CA GLN A 338 -3.75 -15.58 29.87
C GLN A 338 -2.96 -15.29 31.15
N ARG A 339 -2.63 -16.33 31.94
CA ARG A 339 -1.81 -16.20 33.16
C ARG A 339 -0.42 -15.63 32.87
N VAL A 340 0.26 -16.11 31.84
CA VAL A 340 1.60 -15.63 31.45
C VAL A 340 1.55 -14.21 30.90
N GLY A 341 0.59 -13.91 30.01
CA GLY A 341 0.41 -12.57 29.45
C GLY A 341 0.13 -11.53 30.53
N LYS A 342 -0.80 -11.82 31.45
CA LYS A 342 -1.13 -10.94 32.57
C LYS A 342 0.05 -10.74 33.52
N SER A 343 0.78 -11.80 33.85
CA SER A 343 1.95 -11.70 34.73
C SER A 343 3.05 -10.78 34.16
N LEU A 344 3.17 -10.64 32.84
CA LEU A 344 4.10 -9.72 32.20
C LEU A 344 3.52 -8.31 32.09
N GLN A 345 2.23 -8.17 31.75
CA GLN A 345 1.50 -6.89 31.77
C GLN A 345 1.65 -6.20 33.14
N ASP A 346 1.29 -6.90 34.22
CA ASP A 346 1.33 -6.39 35.59
C ASP A 346 2.78 -6.02 36.00
N LYS A 347 3.76 -6.87 35.64
CA LYS A 347 5.18 -6.64 35.97
C LYS A 347 5.79 -5.40 35.31
N PHE A 348 5.37 -5.08 34.08
CA PHE A 348 5.91 -3.93 33.34
C PHE A 348 4.97 -2.71 33.32
N GLY A 349 3.86 -2.75 34.06
CA GLY A 349 2.90 -1.64 34.15
C GLY A 349 2.25 -1.30 32.81
N GLY A 350 2.03 -2.29 31.95
CA GLY A 350 1.42 -2.09 30.64
C GLY A 350 -0.05 -1.70 30.75
N LEU A 351 -0.49 -0.73 29.95
CA LEU A 351 -1.87 -0.25 29.91
C LEU A 351 -2.86 -1.43 29.75
N HIS A 352 -3.88 -1.48 30.60
CA HIS A 352 -4.92 -2.51 30.55
C HIS A 352 -5.89 -2.21 29.41
N THR A 353 -5.60 -2.74 28.22
CA THR A 353 -6.49 -2.77 27.06
C THR A 353 -6.91 -4.21 26.73
N GLU A 354 -7.95 -4.37 25.91
CA GLU A 354 -8.43 -5.68 25.43
C GLU A 354 -7.33 -6.57 24.82
N SER A 355 -6.32 -5.98 24.14
CA SER A 355 -5.24 -6.74 23.49
C SER A 355 -4.00 -6.93 24.38
N SER A 356 -3.83 -6.10 25.40
CA SER A 356 -2.54 -5.95 26.10
C SER A 356 -2.05 -7.25 26.75
N VAL A 357 -2.93 -8.09 27.30
CA VAL A 357 -2.57 -9.43 27.81
C VAL A 357 -2.02 -10.34 26.70
N ALA A 358 -2.67 -10.34 25.53
CA ALA A 358 -2.23 -11.10 24.37
C ALA A 358 -0.93 -10.55 23.76
N ASP A 359 -0.75 -9.22 23.75
CA ASP A 359 0.46 -8.56 23.26
C ASP A 359 1.70 -8.93 24.09
N TRP A 360 1.55 -9.06 25.42
CA TRP A 360 2.61 -9.53 26.31
C TRP A 360 2.85 -11.05 26.21
N LEU A 361 1.80 -11.87 26.03
CA LEU A 361 1.95 -13.31 25.79
C LEU A 361 2.67 -13.61 24.46
N LEU A 362 2.28 -12.93 23.37
CA LEU A 362 2.95 -13.08 22.08
C LEU A 362 4.41 -12.64 22.16
N THR A 363 4.70 -11.56 22.88
CA THR A 363 6.08 -11.16 23.21
C THR A 363 6.85 -12.25 23.95
N ALA A 364 6.21 -12.93 24.90
CA ALA A 364 6.81 -14.04 25.64
C ALA A 364 7.11 -15.25 24.75
N LEU A 365 6.18 -15.62 23.87
CA LEU A 365 6.37 -16.71 22.91
C LEU A 365 7.50 -16.41 21.91
N GLN A 366 7.53 -15.18 21.38
CA GLN A 366 8.59 -14.70 20.48
C GLN A 366 9.95 -14.72 21.19
N LEU A 367 10.07 -14.14 22.38
CA LEU A 367 11.31 -14.16 23.18
C LEU A 367 11.77 -15.58 23.53
N SER A 368 10.83 -16.51 23.79
CA SER A 368 11.16 -17.89 24.12
C SER A 368 11.62 -18.73 22.92
N LEU A 369 11.21 -18.39 21.70
CA LEU A 369 11.63 -19.08 20.48
C LEU A 369 12.90 -18.45 19.88
N ASP A 370 12.99 -17.12 19.95
CA ASP A 370 13.93 -16.27 19.23
C ASP A 370 14.92 -15.52 20.14
N GLN A 371 15.23 -16.08 21.32
CA GLN A 371 16.14 -15.46 22.29
C GLN A 371 17.51 -15.13 21.68
N ASP A 372 18.03 -16.04 20.85
CA ASP A 372 19.34 -15.96 20.20
C ASP A 372 19.48 -14.74 19.27
N THR A 373 18.37 -14.28 18.69
CA THR A 373 18.34 -13.13 17.78
C THR A 373 17.89 -11.85 18.48
N LEU A 374 16.89 -11.95 19.37
CA LEU A 374 16.28 -10.80 20.05
C LEU A 374 17.16 -10.19 21.14
N LEU A 375 18.03 -11.00 21.76
CA LEU A 375 18.94 -10.56 22.83
C LEU A 375 20.41 -10.50 22.38
N ASP A 376 20.68 -10.57 21.06
CA ASP A 376 22.04 -10.51 20.54
C ASP A 376 22.71 -9.15 20.83
N ARG A 377 23.96 -9.21 21.30
CA ARG A 377 24.82 -8.06 21.60
C ARG A 377 26.13 -8.06 20.80
N SER A 378 26.30 -9.00 19.86
CA SER A 378 27.49 -9.12 19.00
C SER A 378 27.75 -7.87 18.16
N GLY A 379 26.71 -7.09 17.87
CA GLY A 379 26.76 -5.95 16.95
C GLY A 379 26.73 -6.34 15.47
N ALA A 380 26.61 -7.63 15.15
CA ALA A 380 26.27 -8.10 13.82
C ALA A 380 24.79 -7.77 13.49
N SER A 381 24.47 -7.69 12.20
CA SER A 381 23.09 -7.53 11.77
C SER A 381 22.32 -8.83 11.97
N THR A 382 21.18 -8.72 12.65
CA THR A 382 20.23 -9.82 12.83
C THR A 382 19.05 -9.73 11.87
N ARG A 383 19.10 -8.82 10.87
CA ARG A 383 17.96 -8.45 9.99
C ARG A 383 17.23 -9.66 9.40
N ASN A 384 17.98 -10.64 8.90
CA ASN A 384 17.45 -11.81 8.21
C ASN A 384 17.42 -13.06 9.09
N LYS A 385 17.60 -12.93 10.42
CA LYS A 385 17.68 -14.06 11.36
C LYS A 385 16.41 -14.23 12.19
N VAL A 386 16.10 -15.48 12.52
CA VAL A 386 15.05 -15.94 13.46
C VAL A 386 15.50 -17.25 14.14
N ALA A 387 15.39 -17.37 15.46
CA ALA A 387 15.81 -18.52 16.27
C ALA A 387 17.24 -19.04 15.96
N GLY A 388 18.16 -18.14 15.60
CA GLY A 388 19.51 -18.48 15.14
C GLY A 388 19.61 -19.02 13.70
N PHE A 389 18.49 -19.23 13.01
CA PHE A 389 18.40 -19.55 11.59
C PHE A 389 18.55 -18.28 10.74
N ASP A 390 19.31 -18.34 9.65
CA ASP A 390 19.50 -17.24 8.72
C ASP A 390 18.67 -17.44 7.45
N LEU A 391 17.60 -16.65 7.30
CA LEU A 391 16.71 -16.69 6.13
C LEU A 391 17.45 -16.32 4.84
N ALA A 392 18.48 -15.46 4.95
CA ALA A 392 19.32 -15.02 3.82
C ALA A 392 20.62 -15.84 3.66
N SER A 393 20.68 -17.04 4.27
CA SER A 393 21.79 -17.97 4.06
C SER A 393 22.01 -18.23 2.56
N PRO A 394 23.27 -18.29 2.08
CA PRO A 394 23.58 -18.66 0.70
C PRO A 394 23.00 -20.03 0.27
N ALA A 395 22.70 -20.90 1.23
CA ALA A 395 22.01 -22.17 1.00
C ALA A 395 20.52 -22.02 0.58
N HIS A 396 19.96 -20.81 0.60
CA HIS A 396 18.58 -20.50 0.23
C HIS A 396 18.46 -19.75 -1.12
N PHE A 397 19.55 -19.19 -1.65
CA PHE A 397 19.54 -18.50 -2.94
C PHE A 397 19.07 -19.45 -4.03
N GLY A 398 18.13 -19.01 -4.88
CA GLY A 398 17.54 -19.84 -5.92
C GLY A 398 16.53 -20.88 -5.43
N LYS A 399 16.17 -20.91 -4.14
CA LYS A 399 15.10 -21.79 -3.63
C LYS A 399 13.75 -21.08 -3.55
N HIS A 400 12.67 -21.83 -3.76
CA HIS A 400 11.31 -21.34 -3.55
C HIS A 400 11.07 -21.03 -2.06
N PRO A 401 10.36 -19.94 -1.68
CA PRO A 401 10.18 -19.52 -0.30
C PRO A 401 9.65 -20.61 0.66
N SER A 402 8.75 -21.47 0.20
CA SER A 402 8.23 -22.59 1.02
C SER A 402 9.31 -23.59 1.46
N GLN A 403 10.40 -23.74 0.70
CA GLN A 403 11.53 -24.58 1.09
C GLN A 403 12.31 -23.96 2.25
N VAL A 404 12.40 -22.63 2.32
CA VAL A 404 13.03 -21.89 3.43
C VAL A 404 12.15 -21.98 4.69
N VAL A 405 10.82 -21.89 4.54
CA VAL A 405 9.87 -22.12 5.64
C VAL A 405 9.98 -23.54 6.18
N LYS A 406 10.11 -24.54 5.30
CA LYS A 406 10.35 -25.93 5.73
C LYS A 406 11.68 -26.05 6.47
N ALA A 407 12.77 -25.52 5.94
CA ALA A 407 14.09 -25.58 6.58
C ALA A 407 14.10 -24.89 7.96
N LEU A 408 13.36 -23.78 8.15
CA LEU A 408 13.16 -23.16 9.45
C LEU A 408 12.35 -24.07 10.40
N SER A 409 11.32 -24.76 9.90
CA SER A 409 10.53 -25.71 10.68
C SER A 409 11.41 -26.88 11.16
N ASP A 410 12.15 -27.50 10.24
CA ASP A 410 13.10 -28.58 10.52
C ASP A 410 14.16 -28.14 11.56
N HIS A 411 14.65 -26.90 11.48
CA HIS A 411 15.58 -26.29 12.44
C HIS A 411 14.97 -26.13 13.85
N LEU A 412 13.72 -25.65 13.94
CA LEU A 412 13.02 -25.47 15.23
C LEU A 412 12.71 -26.81 15.91
N GLU A 413 12.40 -27.85 15.14
CA GLU A 413 12.27 -29.23 15.63
C GLU A 413 13.62 -29.76 16.12
N GLY A 414 14.69 -29.61 15.33
CA GLY A 414 16.04 -30.04 15.69
C GLY A 414 16.58 -29.37 16.97
N GLN A 415 16.23 -28.10 17.19
CA GLN A 415 16.52 -27.37 18.44
C GLN A 415 15.58 -27.74 19.61
N GLN A 416 14.62 -28.64 19.42
CA GLN A 416 13.57 -29.02 20.40
C GLN A 416 12.72 -27.84 20.90
N LYS A 417 12.65 -26.73 20.14
CA LYS A 417 11.83 -25.55 20.43
C LYS A 417 10.34 -25.79 20.13
N ALA A 418 10.04 -26.76 19.28
CA ALA A 418 8.70 -27.30 19.01
C ALA A 418 8.77 -28.83 18.80
N SER A 419 7.62 -29.52 18.77
CA SER A 419 7.51 -30.88 18.20
C SER A 419 7.37 -30.82 16.68
N ALA A 420 7.63 -31.93 15.97
CA ALA A 420 7.49 -32.03 14.51
C ALA A 420 6.16 -31.45 13.97
N GLU A 421 5.03 -31.83 14.58
CA GLU A 421 3.69 -31.37 14.20
C GLU A 421 3.48 -29.86 14.39
N LEU A 422 4.19 -29.25 15.35
CA LEU A 422 4.03 -27.85 15.75
C LEU A 422 5.16 -26.94 15.26
N ALA A 423 6.23 -27.50 14.70
CA ALA A 423 7.33 -26.71 14.14
C ALA A 423 6.88 -25.75 13.01
N PRO A 424 5.94 -26.12 12.11
CA PRO A 424 5.35 -25.17 11.16
C PRO A 424 4.57 -24.04 11.84
N VAL A 425 3.95 -24.28 13.01
CA VAL A 425 3.23 -23.26 13.78
C VAL A 425 4.19 -22.30 14.47
N ALA A 426 5.29 -22.82 15.03
CA ALA A 426 6.37 -22.00 15.58
C ALA A 426 7.06 -21.16 14.49
N ALA A 427 7.32 -21.75 13.31
CA ALA A 427 7.85 -21.04 12.15
C ALA A 427 6.90 -19.92 11.69
N HIS A 428 5.59 -20.18 11.61
CA HIS A 428 4.59 -19.16 11.27
C HIS A 428 4.60 -17.98 12.27
N LEU A 429 4.69 -18.26 13.57
CA LEU A 429 4.76 -17.21 14.60
C LEU A 429 6.00 -16.32 14.43
N LEU A 430 7.18 -16.90 14.19
CA LEU A 430 8.41 -16.14 14.00
C LEU A 430 8.40 -15.32 12.70
N LEU A 431 7.97 -15.95 11.59
CA LEU A 431 7.95 -15.33 10.28
C LEU A 431 6.94 -14.18 10.19
N ALA A 432 5.78 -14.30 10.86
CA ALA A 432 4.75 -13.26 10.82
C ALA A 432 5.29 -11.90 11.32
N ARG A 433 6.06 -11.89 12.41
CA ARG A 433 6.71 -10.69 12.96
C ARG A 433 7.94 -10.24 12.17
N ARG A 434 8.73 -11.18 11.63
CA ARG A 434 10.07 -10.90 11.07
C ARG A 434 10.10 -10.72 9.56
N ALA A 435 9.51 -11.67 8.84
CA ALA A 435 9.65 -11.82 7.39
C ALA A 435 8.33 -12.35 6.78
N PRO A 436 7.24 -11.57 6.86
CA PRO A 436 5.89 -12.01 6.45
C PRO A 436 5.76 -12.36 4.96
N ALA A 437 6.74 -12.01 4.12
CA ALA A 437 6.78 -12.42 2.71
C ALA A 437 6.86 -13.95 2.53
N PHE A 438 7.46 -14.66 3.48
CA PHE A 438 7.48 -16.14 3.51
C PHE A 438 6.12 -16.77 3.88
N LEU A 439 5.13 -15.98 4.32
CA LEU A 439 3.80 -16.46 4.71
C LEU A 439 2.71 -16.12 3.68
N VAL A 440 3.06 -15.45 2.58
CA VAL A 440 2.14 -15.21 1.46
C VAL A 440 1.76 -16.55 0.83
N LYS A 441 0.47 -16.75 0.56
CA LYS A 441 -0.06 -17.99 0.01
C LYS A 441 0.13 -18.05 -1.50
N ASP A 442 0.14 -19.25 -2.07
CA ASP A 442 0.11 -19.48 -3.52
C ASP A 442 1.20 -18.72 -4.29
N VAL A 443 2.41 -18.63 -3.70
CA VAL A 443 3.59 -18.09 -4.40
C VAL A 443 3.92 -19.00 -5.59
N PRO A 444 4.03 -18.47 -6.82
CA PRO A 444 4.32 -19.28 -8.00
C PRO A 444 5.70 -19.94 -7.95
N ALA A 445 5.82 -21.15 -8.50
CA ALA A 445 7.05 -21.93 -8.48
C ALA A 445 8.25 -21.27 -9.20
N THR A 446 8.01 -20.26 -10.04
CA THR A 446 9.03 -19.42 -10.69
C THR A 446 9.66 -18.38 -9.77
N ILE A 447 9.06 -18.11 -8.60
CA ILE A 447 9.58 -17.13 -7.63
C ILE A 447 10.59 -17.83 -6.71
N ALA A 448 11.85 -17.39 -6.77
CA ALA A 448 12.94 -17.90 -5.94
C ALA A 448 13.55 -16.78 -5.08
N TYR A 449 14.04 -17.13 -3.90
CA TYR A 449 14.74 -16.20 -3.02
C TYR A 449 15.99 -15.63 -3.73
N GLY A 450 16.11 -14.30 -3.74
CA GLY A 450 17.13 -13.57 -4.49
C GLY A 450 16.77 -13.25 -5.95
N SER A 451 15.59 -13.62 -6.46
CA SER A 451 15.12 -13.15 -7.77
C SER A 451 14.62 -11.70 -7.71
N HIS A 452 14.52 -11.04 -8.86
CA HIS A 452 13.96 -9.69 -8.93
C HIS A 452 12.45 -9.65 -8.59
N SER A 453 11.72 -10.74 -8.87
CA SER A 453 10.31 -10.90 -8.52
C SER A 453 10.13 -11.08 -7.00
N TRP A 454 11.12 -11.66 -6.31
CA TRP A 454 11.17 -11.70 -4.83
C TRP A 454 11.36 -10.30 -4.23
N VAL A 455 12.24 -9.46 -4.81
CA VAL A 455 12.36 -8.04 -4.42
C VAL A 455 11.01 -7.31 -4.55
N GLY A 456 10.30 -7.52 -5.66
CA GLY A 456 8.96 -6.95 -5.86
C GLY A 456 7.96 -7.41 -4.80
N LEU A 457 7.99 -8.68 -4.43
CA LEU A 457 7.13 -9.25 -3.37
C LEU A 457 7.47 -8.68 -1.98
N GLU A 458 8.75 -8.59 -1.61
CA GLU A 458 9.17 -8.02 -0.32
C GLU A 458 8.75 -6.54 -0.18
N VAL A 459 8.90 -5.75 -1.23
CA VAL A 459 8.44 -4.35 -1.26
C VAL A 459 6.90 -4.28 -1.16
N ALA A 460 6.17 -5.15 -1.88
CA ALA A 460 4.71 -5.24 -1.79
C ALA A 460 4.25 -5.54 -0.36
N VAL A 461 4.85 -6.56 0.24
CA VAL A 461 4.53 -7.03 1.59
C VAL A 461 4.86 -5.96 2.63
N ALA A 462 6.04 -5.34 2.58
CA ALA A 462 6.42 -4.30 3.52
C ALA A 462 5.44 -3.11 3.53
N ARG A 463 4.94 -2.69 2.35
CA ARG A 463 3.94 -1.62 2.21
C ARG A 463 2.57 -2.02 2.78
N LEU A 464 2.15 -3.26 2.56
CA LEU A 464 0.88 -3.78 3.09
C LEU A 464 0.94 -3.99 4.61
N GLU A 465 2.04 -4.53 5.12
CA GLU A 465 2.27 -4.78 6.55
C GLU A 465 2.48 -3.49 7.36
N ALA A 466 2.99 -2.42 6.74
CA ALA A 466 2.98 -1.09 7.35
C ALA A 466 1.54 -0.56 7.54
N LYS A 467 0.64 -0.80 6.57
CA LYS A 467 -0.75 -0.33 6.60
C LYS A 467 -1.70 -1.22 7.40
N ALA A 468 -1.44 -2.53 7.41
CA ALA A 468 -2.25 -3.54 8.07
C ALA A 468 -1.37 -4.73 8.51
N PRO A 469 -0.71 -4.64 9.68
CA PRO A 469 0.14 -5.70 10.21
C PRO A 469 -0.56 -7.07 10.28
N GLY A 470 0.12 -8.11 9.81
CA GLY A 470 -0.33 -9.50 9.74
C GLY A 470 -1.26 -9.84 8.58
N SER A 471 -1.63 -8.87 7.74
CA SER A 471 -2.61 -9.07 6.66
C SER A 471 -2.08 -9.93 5.52
N THR A 472 -0.78 -9.84 5.17
CA THR A 472 -0.25 -10.55 4.00
C THR A 472 -0.15 -12.06 4.19
N ALA A 473 0.00 -12.51 5.45
CA ALA A 473 -0.07 -13.93 5.81
C ALA A 473 -1.47 -14.56 5.56
N LEU A 474 -2.49 -13.75 5.30
CA LEU A 474 -3.81 -14.21 4.88
C LEU A 474 -4.04 -14.13 3.36
N MET A 475 -3.21 -13.37 2.64
CA MET A 475 -3.35 -13.11 1.20
C MET A 475 -2.64 -14.15 0.32
N THR A 476 -3.12 -14.28 -0.91
CA THR A 476 -2.39 -14.96 -2.00
C THR A 476 -1.39 -14.02 -2.68
N TYR A 477 -0.41 -14.58 -3.39
CA TYR A 477 0.55 -13.81 -4.18
C TYR A 477 -0.13 -12.82 -5.13
N ALA A 478 -1.17 -13.26 -5.86
CA ALA A 478 -1.93 -12.40 -6.76
C ALA A 478 -2.64 -11.24 -6.03
N GLN A 479 -3.14 -11.45 -4.80
CA GLN A 479 -3.75 -10.40 -3.97
C GLN A 479 -2.70 -9.39 -3.48
N VAL A 480 -1.52 -9.85 -3.06
CA VAL A 480 -0.40 -8.98 -2.69
C VAL A 480 0.07 -8.16 -3.89
N MET A 481 0.32 -8.81 -5.03
CA MET A 481 0.82 -8.15 -6.23
C MET A 481 -0.19 -7.20 -6.89
N ALA A 482 -1.49 -7.43 -6.77
CA ALA A 482 -2.51 -6.47 -7.18
C ALA A 482 -2.35 -5.09 -6.51
N ASN A 483 -1.79 -5.04 -5.29
CA ASN A 483 -1.53 -3.81 -4.55
C ASN A 483 -0.20 -3.11 -4.93
N THR A 484 0.70 -3.76 -5.69
CA THR A 484 1.96 -3.11 -6.11
C THR A 484 1.77 -1.95 -7.07
N ASN A 485 0.66 -1.94 -7.82
CA ASN A 485 0.33 -0.86 -8.74
C ASN A 485 -0.25 0.38 -8.05
N LEU A 486 -0.65 0.28 -6.78
CA LEU A 486 -1.07 1.43 -5.98
C LEU A 486 0.15 2.31 -5.70
N ALA A 487 0.04 3.61 -5.95
CA ALA A 487 1.11 4.54 -5.63
C ALA A 487 1.10 4.90 -4.14
N PRO A 488 2.26 5.19 -3.54
CA PRO A 488 2.32 5.81 -2.24
C PRO A 488 1.85 7.27 -2.38
N ILE A 489 0.65 7.56 -1.87
CA ILE A 489 0.04 8.90 -1.96
C ILE A 489 0.33 9.78 -0.74
N THR A 490 1.12 9.30 0.22
CA THR A 490 1.59 10.08 1.39
C THR A 490 3.11 10.02 1.46
N HIS A 491 3.74 11.04 2.06
CA HIS A 491 5.19 11.04 2.28
C HIS A 491 5.64 9.89 3.20
N HIS A 492 4.79 9.47 4.14
CA HIS A 492 5.01 8.28 4.95
C HIS A 492 5.08 7.00 4.08
N ASP A 493 4.07 6.76 3.23
CA ASP A 493 4.05 5.60 2.33
C ASP A 493 5.27 5.59 1.39
N GLN A 494 5.68 6.77 0.91
CA GLN A 494 6.85 6.92 0.03
C GLN A 494 8.14 6.51 0.74
N LEU A 495 8.29 6.90 2.01
CA LEU A 495 9.46 6.55 2.81
C LEU A 495 9.46 5.07 3.22
N VAL A 496 8.30 4.46 3.47
CA VAL A 496 8.16 3.01 3.67
C VAL A 496 8.57 2.24 2.41
N GLU A 497 8.06 2.63 1.24
CA GLU A 497 8.39 2.01 -0.05
C GLU A 497 9.88 2.15 -0.39
N TYR A 498 10.45 3.35 -0.25
CA TYR A 498 11.88 3.58 -0.44
C TYR A 498 12.73 2.72 0.50
N THR A 499 12.37 2.65 1.79
CA THR A 499 13.09 1.85 2.79
C THR A 499 13.02 0.37 2.47
N ALA A 500 11.84 -0.14 2.10
CA ALA A 500 11.65 -1.54 1.69
C ALA A 500 12.48 -1.87 0.44
N GLN A 501 12.50 -0.98 -0.56
CA GLN A 501 13.34 -1.14 -1.76
C GLN A 501 14.83 -1.19 -1.41
N GLN A 502 15.32 -0.33 -0.50
CA GLN A 502 16.72 -0.39 -0.07
C GLN A 502 17.07 -1.72 0.61
N ILE A 503 16.16 -2.25 1.45
CA ILE A 503 16.35 -3.52 2.15
C ILE A 503 16.43 -4.68 1.16
N ALA A 504 15.39 -4.85 0.32
CA ALA A 504 15.30 -5.96 -0.62
C ALA A 504 16.42 -5.92 -1.68
N LEU A 505 16.85 -4.73 -2.11
CA LEU A 505 18.00 -4.57 -3.01
C LEU A 505 19.33 -5.03 -2.39
N LYS A 506 19.55 -4.89 -1.07
CA LYS A 506 20.76 -5.43 -0.43
C LYS A 506 20.79 -6.96 -0.52
N ASP A 507 19.67 -7.61 -0.20
CA ASP A 507 19.58 -9.08 -0.23
C ASP A 507 19.72 -9.61 -1.65
N TRP A 508 19.08 -8.96 -2.63
CA TRP A 508 19.26 -9.27 -4.04
C TRP A 508 20.72 -9.05 -4.50
N GLY A 509 21.35 -7.94 -4.10
CA GLY A 509 22.73 -7.62 -4.47
C GLY A 509 23.73 -8.64 -3.97
N VAL A 510 23.55 -9.14 -2.74
CA VAL A 510 24.34 -10.25 -2.18
C VAL A 510 24.01 -11.56 -2.90
N ALA A 511 22.73 -11.93 -3.03
CA ALA A 511 22.32 -13.19 -3.65
C ALA A 511 22.75 -13.33 -5.13
N ASN A 512 22.92 -12.21 -5.83
CA ASN A 512 23.38 -12.15 -7.22
C ASN A 512 24.86 -11.78 -7.35
N GLY A 513 25.65 -11.74 -6.26
CA GLY A 513 27.10 -11.54 -6.34
C GLY A 513 27.55 -10.14 -6.78
N VAL A 514 26.65 -9.15 -6.77
CA VAL A 514 26.94 -7.75 -7.12
C VAL A 514 27.71 -7.05 -5.99
N VAL A 515 27.51 -7.50 -4.75
CA VAL A 515 28.30 -7.09 -3.57
C VAL A 515 28.56 -8.30 -2.66
N GLU A 516 29.66 -8.25 -1.92
CA GLU A 516 29.96 -9.24 -0.88
C GLU A 516 29.08 -9.05 0.36
N THR A 517 28.83 -10.14 1.10
CA THR A 517 28.06 -10.10 2.36
C THR A 517 28.78 -9.30 3.44
N ASN A 518 28.16 -8.22 3.94
CA ASN A 518 28.64 -7.51 5.12
C ASN A 518 27.92 -7.99 6.40
N ALA A 519 28.66 -8.48 7.39
CA ALA A 519 28.12 -8.93 8.69
C ALA A 519 27.35 -7.85 9.48
N LYS A 520 27.56 -6.56 9.19
CA LYS A 520 26.80 -5.43 9.77
C LYS A 520 25.62 -4.96 8.92
N ASP A 521 25.42 -5.52 7.72
CA ASP A 521 24.45 -5.04 6.71
C ASP A 521 24.67 -3.57 6.28
N GLU A 522 25.88 -3.05 6.48
CA GLU A 522 26.29 -1.68 6.12
C GLU A 522 26.90 -1.66 4.71
N TYR A 523 26.28 -0.95 3.76
CA TYR A 523 26.78 -0.80 2.39
C TYR A 523 26.96 0.68 2.05
N THR A 524 28.05 1.01 1.38
CA THR A 524 28.39 2.38 0.99
C THR A 524 27.47 2.89 -0.13
N ALA A 525 27.38 4.22 -0.30
CA ALA A 525 26.58 4.80 -1.38
C ALA A 525 26.99 4.32 -2.79
N PRO A 526 28.29 4.19 -3.14
CA PRO A 526 28.70 3.57 -4.40
C PRO A 526 28.23 2.12 -4.56
N GLN A 527 28.33 1.29 -3.52
CA GLN A 527 27.83 -0.10 -3.56
C GLN A 527 26.32 -0.15 -3.81
N MET A 528 25.53 0.68 -3.11
CA MET A 528 24.08 0.77 -3.35
C MET A 528 23.73 1.29 -4.75
N THR A 529 24.55 2.18 -5.31
CA THR A 529 24.41 2.60 -6.72
C THR A 529 24.69 1.44 -7.67
N SER A 530 25.80 0.70 -7.49
CA SER A 530 26.11 -0.49 -8.31
C SER A 530 24.99 -1.53 -8.28
N ILE A 531 24.44 -1.81 -7.09
CA ILE A 531 23.28 -2.70 -6.91
C ILE A 531 22.08 -2.20 -7.73
N ARG A 532 21.70 -0.92 -7.62
CA ARG A 532 20.58 -0.35 -8.40
C ARG A 532 20.85 -0.42 -9.90
N THR A 533 22.05 -0.08 -10.37
CA THR A 533 22.42 -0.14 -11.79
C THR A 533 22.36 -1.57 -12.33
N ALA A 534 22.82 -2.57 -11.56
CA ALA A 534 22.72 -3.97 -11.95
C ALA A 534 21.26 -4.46 -11.98
N PHE A 535 20.48 -4.13 -10.96
CA PHE A 535 19.06 -4.47 -10.88
C PHE A 535 18.25 -3.86 -12.03
N THR A 536 18.38 -2.55 -12.25
CA THR A 536 17.68 -1.84 -13.33
C THR A 536 18.03 -2.43 -14.70
N ARG A 537 19.31 -2.71 -14.97
CA ARG A 537 19.75 -3.36 -16.22
C ARG A 537 19.09 -4.72 -16.42
N GLN A 538 19.03 -5.56 -15.39
CA GLN A 538 18.34 -6.85 -15.44
C GLN A 538 16.83 -6.67 -15.71
N ILE A 539 16.17 -5.74 -15.03
CA ILE A 539 14.74 -5.45 -15.24
C ILE A 539 14.47 -4.97 -16.67
N GLU A 540 15.28 -4.04 -17.19
CA GLU A 540 15.15 -3.51 -18.55
C GLU A 540 15.35 -4.59 -19.61
N GLU A 541 16.39 -5.41 -19.47
CA GLU A 541 16.69 -6.52 -20.39
C GLU A 541 15.55 -7.56 -20.40
N LEU A 542 15.03 -7.95 -19.22
CA LEU A 542 13.93 -8.91 -19.13
C LEU A 542 12.58 -8.32 -19.56
N SER A 543 12.30 -7.04 -19.29
CA SER A 543 11.07 -6.38 -19.75
C SER A 543 11.07 -6.20 -21.28
N ALA A 544 12.22 -5.92 -21.89
CA ALA A 544 12.39 -5.89 -23.33
C ALA A 544 12.16 -7.29 -23.92
N ALA A 545 12.83 -8.31 -23.38
CA ALA A 545 12.67 -9.70 -23.79
C ALA A 545 11.21 -10.19 -23.70
N SER A 546 10.49 -9.83 -22.64
CA SER A 546 9.08 -10.21 -22.49
C SER A 546 8.16 -9.54 -23.52
N THR A 547 8.46 -8.28 -23.84
CA THR A 547 7.77 -7.56 -24.93
C THR A 547 8.02 -8.25 -26.26
N THR A 548 9.26 -8.64 -26.56
CA THR A 548 9.60 -9.41 -27.77
C THR A 548 8.94 -10.80 -27.80
N PHE A 549 8.91 -11.53 -26.69
CA PHE A 549 8.13 -12.78 -26.55
C PHE A 549 6.61 -12.56 -26.56
N SER A 550 6.13 -11.34 -26.79
CA SER A 550 4.73 -11.00 -27.05
C SER A 550 4.51 -10.45 -28.46
N THR A 551 5.54 -10.45 -29.32
CA THR A 551 5.45 -10.09 -30.75
C THR A 551 5.29 -11.34 -31.62
N ASP A 552 4.32 -11.30 -32.52
CA ASP A 552 4.13 -12.34 -33.53
C ASP A 552 5.26 -12.28 -34.57
N MET A 553 5.66 -13.44 -35.10
CA MET A 553 6.64 -13.52 -36.20
C MET A 553 6.07 -12.85 -37.45
N PRO A 554 6.76 -11.87 -38.06
CA PRO A 554 6.25 -11.19 -39.24
C PRO A 554 6.23 -12.17 -40.44
N THR A 555 5.04 -12.52 -40.93
CA THR A 555 4.93 -13.24 -42.19
C THR A 555 4.72 -12.27 -43.36
N ARG A 556 5.27 -12.60 -44.53
CA ARG A 556 5.08 -11.80 -45.76
C ARG A 556 3.59 -11.66 -46.12
N ARG A 557 2.80 -12.70 -45.83
CA ARG A 557 1.35 -12.77 -46.10
C ARG A 557 0.53 -11.85 -45.18
N GLU A 558 0.83 -11.79 -43.89
CA GLU A 558 0.14 -10.87 -42.96
C GLU A 558 0.49 -9.42 -43.22
N LEU A 559 1.76 -9.11 -43.51
CA LEU A 559 2.20 -7.78 -43.95
C LEU A 559 1.46 -7.34 -45.23
N ALA A 560 1.20 -8.27 -46.16
CA ALA A 560 0.45 -8.00 -47.38
C ALA A 560 -1.02 -7.67 -47.08
N VAL A 561 -1.67 -8.46 -46.22
CA VAL A 561 -3.04 -8.22 -45.74
C VAL A 561 -3.16 -6.86 -45.04
N GLU A 562 -2.19 -6.48 -44.20
CA GLU A 562 -2.19 -5.20 -43.49
C GLU A 562 -2.01 -4.01 -44.45
N ALA A 563 -1.10 -4.12 -45.41
CA ALA A 563 -0.92 -3.11 -46.46
C ALA A 563 -2.19 -2.93 -47.32
N LEU A 564 -2.82 -4.04 -47.73
CA LEU A 564 -4.09 -4.02 -48.47
C LEU A 564 -5.22 -3.35 -47.67
N LYS A 565 -5.39 -3.74 -46.40
CA LYS A 565 -6.36 -3.14 -45.47
C LYS A 565 -6.13 -1.63 -45.30
N LYS A 566 -4.88 -1.20 -45.15
CA LYS A 566 -4.51 0.21 -45.04
C LYS A 566 -4.80 1.01 -46.32
N ALA A 567 -4.61 0.41 -47.49
CA ALA A 567 -4.81 1.08 -48.78
C ALA A 567 -6.28 1.11 -49.25
N TYR A 568 -7.06 0.06 -48.96
CA TYR A 568 -8.38 -0.16 -49.55
C TYR A 568 -9.53 -0.35 -48.55
N GLY A 569 -9.27 -0.52 -47.24
CA GLY A 569 -10.26 -0.63 -46.16
C GLY A 569 -10.31 -2.02 -45.50
N ASP A 570 -10.83 -2.10 -44.27
CA ASP A 570 -10.98 -3.37 -43.52
C ASP A 570 -12.21 -4.20 -43.93
N ASP A 571 -13.05 -3.70 -44.84
CA ASP A 571 -14.34 -4.28 -45.22
C ASP A 571 -14.30 -5.24 -46.42
N ILE A 572 -13.12 -5.48 -47.00
CA ILE A 572 -12.90 -6.47 -48.07
C ILE A 572 -12.25 -7.72 -47.47
N ASP A 573 -12.77 -8.89 -47.82
CA ASP A 573 -12.12 -10.18 -47.51
C ASP A 573 -10.99 -10.47 -48.51
N TYR A 574 -9.80 -9.96 -48.20
CA TYR A 574 -8.61 -10.07 -49.06
C TYR A 574 -8.07 -11.50 -49.22
N GLU A 575 -8.42 -12.41 -48.31
CA GLU A 575 -7.87 -13.77 -48.25
C GLU A 575 -8.77 -14.82 -48.92
N LYS A 576 -9.99 -14.44 -49.29
CA LYS A 576 -10.97 -15.32 -49.92
C LYS A 576 -10.54 -15.75 -51.33
N PRO A 577 -10.36 -17.05 -51.61
CA PRO A 577 -9.92 -17.55 -52.91
C PRO A 577 -11.10 -17.57 -53.90
N CYS A 578 -11.40 -16.41 -54.48
CA CYS A 578 -12.52 -16.21 -55.40
C CYS A 578 -12.15 -15.39 -56.65
N ILE A 579 -10.88 -15.03 -56.82
CA ILE A 579 -10.42 -14.20 -57.94
C ILE A 579 -9.88 -15.09 -59.07
N GLU A 580 -10.33 -14.86 -60.30
CA GLU A 580 -9.85 -15.56 -61.49
C GLU A 580 -9.31 -14.57 -62.53
N SER A 581 -8.31 -15.01 -63.29
CA SER A 581 -7.80 -14.25 -64.44
C SER A 581 -8.84 -14.19 -65.57
N LEU A 582 -9.04 -13.03 -66.16
CA LEU A 582 -9.81 -12.86 -67.40
C LEU A 582 -9.07 -13.39 -68.63
N THR A 583 -7.76 -13.65 -68.53
CA THR A 583 -6.92 -14.22 -69.60
C THR A 583 -6.65 -15.72 -69.44
N LYS A 584 -7.38 -16.42 -68.54
CA LYS A 584 -7.28 -17.88 -68.22
C LYS A 584 -7.26 -18.84 -69.44
N ALA A 585 -7.65 -18.39 -70.63
CA ALA A 585 -7.54 -19.15 -71.88
C ALA A 585 -6.13 -19.15 -72.51
N GLN A 586 -5.24 -18.27 -72.07
CA GLN A 586 -3.88 -18.06 -72.62
C GLN A 586 -2.77 -18.62 -71.73
N ASP A 587 -3.01 -18.72 -70.42
CA ASP A 587 -2.08 -19.31 -69.45
C ASP A 587 -2.66 -20.64 -68.93
N ARG A 588 -2.00 -21.75 -69.27
CA ARG A 588 -2.48 -23.10 -68.89
C ARG A 588 -2.01 -23.54 -67.52
N ASP A 589 -1.07 -22.81 -66.92
CA ASP A 589 -0.46 -23.13 -65.63
C ASP A 589 -1.06 -22.30 -64.48
N ASP A 590 -2.00 -21.38 -64.77
CA ASP A 590 -2.87 -20.71 -63.79
C ASP A 590 -3.91 -21.71 -63.21
N VAL A 591 -3.71 -22.09 -61.94
CA VAL A 591 -4.54 -23.06 -61.21
C VAL A 591 -5.48 -22.38 -60.18
N GLY A 592 -5.97 -21.18 -60.47
CA GLY A 592 -6.93 -20.43 -59.64
C GLY A 592 -8.24 -21.17 -59.27
N PRO A 593 -9.11 -20.58 -58.44
CA PRO A 593 -9.12 -19.17 -58.03
C PRO A 593 -8.10 -18.79 -56.94
N HIS A 594 -7.68 -17.53 -56.98
CA HIS A 594 -6.72 -16.89 -56.07
C HIS A 594 -7.43 -15.98 -55.07
N SER A 595 -6.72 -15.57 -54.01
CA SER A 595 -7.09 -14.42 -53.19
C SER A 595 -6.43 -13.12 -53.68
N ILE A 596 -6.93 -11.97 -53.23
CA ILE A 596 -6.32 -10.66 -53.53
C ILE A 596 -4.88 -10.60 -52.98
N VAL A 597 -4.64 -11.25 -51.84
CA VAL A 597 -3.32 -11.37 -51.22
C VAL A 597 -2.36 -12.16 -52.11
N ASP A 598 -2.78 -13.28 -52.70
CA ASP A 598 -1.91 -14.10 -53.55
C ASP A 598 -1.45 -13.32 -54.80
N ILE A 599 -2.34 -12.52 -55.39
CA ILE A 599 -2.04 -11.65 -56.53
C ILE A 599 -1.01 -10.57 -56.15
N TYR A 600 -1.18 -9.95 -54.98
CA TYR A 600 -0.23 -8.94 -54.48
C TYR A 600 1.14 -9.55 -54.12
N LEU A 601 1.15 -10.75 -53.52
CA LEU A 601 2.38 -11.48 -53.18
C LEU A 601 3.17 -11.96 -54.41
N ASN A 602 2.48 -12.39 -55.47
CA ASN A 602 3.10 -12.77 -56.73
C ASN A 602 3.65 -11.54 -57.47
N GLY A 603 2.88 -10.44 -57.49
CA GLY A 603 3.27 -9.20 -58.17
C GLY A 603 4.33 -8.35 -57.45
N GLY A 604 4.47 -8.46 -56.12
CA GLY A 604 5.38 -7.66 -55.30
C GLY A 604 4.98 -6.19 -55.07
N TYR A 605 4.21 -5.59 -55.99
CA TYR A 605 3.79 -4.20 -55.99
C TYR A 605 2.35 -4.01 -56.51
N GLY A 606 1.68 -2.92 -56.12
CA GLY A 606 0.24 -2.71 -56.30
C GLY A 606 -0.29 -2.75 -57.74
N ALA A 607 0.55 -2.53 -58.76
CA ALA A 607 0.15 -2.56 -60.17
C ALA A 607 -0.25 -3.97 -60.70
N ALA A 608 -0.02 -5.04 -59.93
CA ALA A 608 -0.56 -6.36 -60.24
C ALA A 608 -2.07 -6.50 -59.96
N LEU A 609 -2.61 -5.71 -59.02
CA LEU A 609 -4.02 -5.77 -58.61
C LEU A 609 -4.99 -5.14 -59.63
N GLY A 610 -4.49 -4.23 -60.47
CA GLY A 610 -5.30 -3.48 -61.45
C GLY A 610 -5.43 -4.15 -62.83
N ARG A 611 -4.92 -5.37 -63.04
CA ARG A 611 -4.85 -6.04 -64.35
C ARG A 611 -5.78 -7.24 -64.44
N ASP A 612 -6.80 -7.16 -65.30
CA ASP A 612 -7.53 -8.30 -65.87
C ASP A 612 -7.98 -9.41 -64.90
N TRP A 613 -8.42 -9.04 -63.69
CA TRP A 613 -9.01 -9.96 -62.70
C TRP A 613 -10.54 -9.82 -62.62
N THR A 614 -11.23 -10.91 -62.33
CA THR A 614 -12.66 -10.94 -61.97
C THR A 614 -12.89 -11.72 -60.68
N SER A 615 -13.96 -11.41 -59.94
CA SER A 615 -14.36 -12.19 -58.76
C SER A 615 -15.55 -13.08 -59.07
N THR A 616 -15.47 -14.34 -58.65
CA THR A 616 -16.57 -15.31 -58.66
C THR A 616 -17.54 -15.13 -57.49
N ASP A 617 -17.21 -14.27 -56.52
CA ASP A 617 -18.06 -13.96 -55.37
C ASP A 617 -18.30 -12.43 -55.24
N PRO A 618 -19.55 -11.94 -55.40
CA PRO A 618 -19.85 -10.51 -55.38
C PRO A 618 -19.64 -9.83 -54.01
N SER A 619 -19.38 -10.58 -52.94
CA SER A 619 -18.98 -10.00 -51.64
C SER A 619 -17.55 -9.44 -51.64
N VAL A 620 -16.70 -9.84 -52.59
CA VAL A 620 -15.33 -9.34 -52.72
C VAL A 620 -15.29 -8.27 -53.83
N ALA A 621 -15.34 -7.01 -53.42
CA ALA A 621 -15.46 -5.85 -54.30
C ALA A 621 -14.16 -5.50 -55.06
N ILE A 622 -13.69 -6.40 -55.92
CA ILE A 622 -12.44 -6.29 -56.69
C ILE A 622 -12.33 -5.02 -57.54
N GLU A 623 -13.46 -4.45 -57.99
CA GLU A 623 -13.52 -3.17 -58.70
C GLU A 623 -12.85 -2.01 -57.92
N ARG A 624 -12.84 -2.06 -56.57
CA ARG A 624 -12.15 -1.06 -55.73
C ARG A 624 -10.64 -1.08 -55.91
N LEU A 625 -10.05 -2.21 -56.32
CA LEU A 625 -8.62 -2.38 -56.52
C LEU A 625 -8.12 -1.81 -57.87
N LYS A 626 -9.03 -1.54 -58.81
CA LYS A 626 -8.70 -0.89 -60.09
C LYS A 626 -8.30 0.57 -59.93
N THR A 627 -8.64 1.20 -58.80
CA THR A 627 -8.13 2.54 -58.45
C THR A 627 -6.72 2.39 -57.86
N PRO A 628 -5.66 2.91 -58.51
CA PRO A 628 -4.30 2.76 -57.98
C PRO A 628 -4.18 3.40 -56.60
N ARG A 629 -3.63 2.63 -55.65
CA ARG A 629 -3.19 3.09 -54.34
C ARG A 629 -1.71 2.82 -54.17
N ASP A 630 -1.06 3.67 -53.37
CA ASP A 630 0.33 3.46 -52.98
C ASP A 630 0.41 2.25 -52.02
N LEU A 631 0.91 1.14 -52.55
CA LEU A 631 1.17 -0.11 -51.83
C LEU A 631 2.68 -0.34 -51.79
N PRO A 632 3.26 -0.65 -50.63
CA PRO A 632 4.70 -0.87 -50.50
C PRO A 632 5.15 -2.10 -51.31
N ASP A 633 6.44 -2.17 -51.62
CA ASP A 633 7.08 -3.43 -52.00
C ASP A 633 7.04 -4.37 -50.79
N ILE A 634 6.27 -5.44 -50.93
CA ILE A 634 6.02 -6.38 -49.83
C ILE A 634 7.22 -7.28 -49.53
N ASN A 635 8.08 -7.53 -50.53
CA ASN A 635 9.31 -8.29 -50.33
C ASN A 635 10.32 -7.42 -49.58
N ALA A 636 10.52 -6.17 -50.00
CA ALA A 636 11.39 -5.22 -49.28
C ALA A 636 10.89 -4.93 -47.84
N ALA A 637 9.57 -4.92 -47.62
CA ALA A 637 9.00 -4.80 -46.28
C ALA A 637 9.30 -6.03 -45.40
N PHE A 638 9.17 -7.24 -45.95
CA PHE A 638 9.51 -8.50 -45.26
C PHE A 638 11.01 -8.60 -44.98
N ASP A 639 11.86 -8.33 -45.97
CA ASP A 639 13.32 -8.40 -45.88
C ASP A 639 13.90 -7.41 -44.85
N LYS A 640 13.13 -6.37 -44.48
CA LYS A 640 13.43 -5.49 -43.35
C LYS A 640 12.86 -5.99 -42.02
N ALA A 641 11.63 -6.51 -42.02
CA ALA A 641 10.92 -6.91 -40.81
C ALA A 641 11.45 -8.21 -40.19
N PHE A 642 11.72 -9.23 -41.00
CA PHE A 642 12.11 -10.55 -40.51
C PHE A 642 13.50 -10.59 -39.84
N PRO A 643 14.56 -9.97 -40.39
CA PRO A 643 15.85 -9.90 -39.70
C PRO A 643 15.80 -9.08 -38.41
N ALA A 644 14.99 -8.00 -38.38
CA ALA A 644 14.80 -7.20 -37.18
C ALA A 644 14.07 -7.98 -36.07
N TYR A 645 13.04 -8.75 -36.42
CA TYR A 645 12.37 -9.69 -35.51
C TYR A 645 13.34 -10.76 -35.00
N THR A 646 14.12 -11.36 -35.90
CA THR A 646 15.12 -12.40 -35.58
C THR A 646 16.11 -11.88 -34.54
N SER A 647 16.78 -10.76 -34.81
CA SER A 647 17.76 -10.16 -33.89
C SER A 647 17.16 -9.78 -32.52
N ALA A 648 15.91 -9.29 -32.50
CA ALA A 648 15.20 -9.03 -31.25
C ALA A 648 14.92 -10.34 -30.48
N MET A 649 14.47 -11.39 -31.16
CA MET A 649 14.15 -12.69 -30.56
C MET A 649 15.40 -13.39 -30.02
N GLU A 650 16.51 -13.34 -30.74
CA GLU A 650 17.83 -13.82 -30.28
C GLU A 650 18.28 -13.10 -29.01
N THR A 651 18.11 -11.78 -28.96
CA THR A 651 18.37 -10.97 -27.75
C THR A 651 17.48 -11.40 -26.59
N ALA A 652 16.18 -11.65 -26.84
CA ALA A 652 15.23 -12.10 -25.83
C ALA A 652 15.55 -13.52 -25.29
N ILE A 653 15.96 -14.44 -26.15
CA ILE A 653 16.45 -15.78 -25.77
C ILE A 653 17.73 -15.65 -24.93
N GLY A 654 18.65 -14.75 -25.29
CA GLY A 654 19.85 -14.48 -24.50
C GLY A 654 19.52 -14.02 -23.07
N ALA A 655 18.62 -13.04 -22.95
CA ALA A 655 18.09 -12.56 -21.67
C ALA A 655 17.42 -13.68 -20.85
N GLN A 656 16.67 -14.56 -21.51
CA GLN A 656 16.01 -15.70 -20.88
C GLN A 656 17.01 -16.68 -20.29
N VAL A 657 18.06 -17.05 -21.03
CA VAL A 657 19.09 -17.98 -20.54
C VAL A 657 19.85 -17.39 -19.36
N LYS A 658 20.20 -16.10 -19.40
CA LYS A 658 20.78 -15.38 -18.25
C LYS A 658 19.89 -15.45 -17.01
N HIS A 659 18.59 -15.21 -17.16
CA HIS A 659 17.63 -15.27 -16.06
C HIS A 659 17.53 -16.67 -15.45
N LEU A 660 17.43 -17.70 -16.29
CA LEU A 660 17.35 -19.09 -15.84
C LEU A 660 18.61 -19.51 -15.09
N ILE A 661 19.80 -19.10 -15.52
CA ILE A 661 21.05 -19.41 -14.83
C ILE A 661 21.16 -18.63 -13.50
N ALA A 662 20.83 -17.34 -13.48
CA ALA A 662 20.92 -16.51 -12.28
C ALA A 662 19.95 -16.91 -11.15
N THR A 663 18.81 -17.53 -11.50
CA THR A 663 17.79 -17.99 -10.54
C THR A 663 18.00 -19.42 -10.03
N LEU A 664 19.01 -20.15 -10.54
CA LEU A 664 19.36 -21.48 -10.01
C LEU A 664 19.90 -21.42 -8.56
N PRO A 665 19.82 -22.54 -7.82
CA PRO A 665 20.51 -22.70 -6.54
C PRO A 665 22.00 -22.36 -6.62
N LEU A 666 22.56 -21.78 -5.56
CA LEU A 666 23.94 -21.27 -5.57
C LEU A 666 25.00 -22.30 -6.00
N GLU A 667 24.88 -23.56 -5.57
CA GLU A 667 25.83 -24.60 -5.98
C GLU A 667 25.73 -24.97 -7.46
N ASP A 668 24.55 -24.84 -8.06
CA ASP A 668 24.35 -25.05 -9.50
C ASP A 668 24.90 -23.86 -10.31
N ARG A 669 24.76 -22.63 -9.79
CA ARG A 669 25.47 -21.46 -10.32
C ARG A 669 26.98 -21.60 -10.24
N LYS A 670 27.53 -22.06 -9.11
CA LYS A 670 28.97 -22.34 -8.97
C LYS A 670 29.44 -23.44 -9.93
N ASN A 671 28.63 -24.50 -10.15
CA ASN A 671 28.92 -25.50 -11.18
C ASN A 671 29.05 -24.87 -12.57
N ILE A 672 28.07 -24.06 -12.97
CA ILE A 672 28.05 -23.39 -14.28
C ILE A 672 29.23 -22.43 -14.44
N GLU A 673 29.57 -21.67 -13.39
CA GLU A 673 30.58 -20.62 -13.46
C GLU A 673 32.03 -21.15 -13.39
N GLN A 674 32.26 -22.18 -12.56
CA GLN A 674 33.59 -22.66 -12.19
C GLN A 674 33.95 -24.00 -12.84
N GLY A 675 33.00 -24.91 -13.06
CA GLY A 675 33.28 -26.22 -13.65
C GLY A 675 33.67 -26.15 -15.13
N LYS A 676 34.47 -27.11 -15.61
CA LYS A 676 34.74 -27.31 -17.05
C LYS A 676 33.45 -27.58 -17.80
N LEU A 677 33.22 -26.90 -18.93
CA LEU A 677 31.94 -26.84 -19.64
C LEU A 677 32.01 -27.45 -21.04
N ASP A 678 31.17 -28.45 -21.29
CA ASP A 678 30.84 -28.93 -22.63
C ASP A 678 29.35 -28.63 -22.94
N ILE A 679 29.08 -28.05 -24.12
CA ILE A 679 27.72 -27.75 -24.62
C ILE A 679 27.42 -28.60 -25.85
N PHE A 680 26.28 -29.30 -25.87
CA PHE A 680 25.89 -30.21 -26.95
C PHE A 680 24.37 -30.42 -27.04
N LYS A 681 23.87 -30.92 -28.17
CA LYS A 681 22.46 -31.33 -28.34
C LYS A 681 22.31 -32.83 -28.07
N ASP A 682 21.08 -33.30 -27.85
CA ASP A 682 20.73 -34.72 -27.84
C ASP A 682 19.87 -35.06 -29.06
N VAL A 683 20.43 -35.83 -29.98
CA VAL A 683 19.83 -36.13 -31.29
C VAL A 683 19.59 -37.64 -31.38
N GLN A 684 18.32 -38.07 -31.38
CA GLN A 684 17.99 -39.40 -31.88
C GLN A 684 18.33 -39.47 -33.36
N VAL A 685 18.87 -40.62 -33.70
CA VAL A 685 18.92 -41.12 -35.06
C VAL A 685 18.09 -42.39 -35.13
N LYS A 686 17.10 -42.41 -36.02
CA LYS A 686 16.34 -43.61 -36.36
C LYS A 686 16.61 -43.95 -37.82
N THR A 687 17.14 -45.14 -38.04
CA THR A 687 17.34 -45.69 -39.38
C THR A 687 16.30 -46.77 -39.62
N ASP A 688 15.50 -46.60 -40.66
CA ASP A 688 14.43 -47.52 -40.99
C ASP A 688 14.95 -48.80 -41.66
N ASN A 689 14.02 -49.67 -42.08
CA ASN A 689 14.37 -50.95 -42.72
C ASN A 689 14.85 -50.81 -44.18
N PHE A 690 14.75 -49.62 -44.77
CA PHE A 690 15.23 -49.28 -46.12
C PHE A 690 16.57 -48.53 -46.10
N GLY A 691 17.07 -48.19 -44.90
CA GLY A 691 18.31 -47.43 -44.70
C GLY A 691 18.11 -45.92 -44.64
N GLU A 692 16.87 -45.44 -44.76
CA GLU A 692 16.56 -44.01 -44.63
C GLU A 692 16.74 -43.60 -43.16
N THR A 693 17.49 -42.52 -42.95
CA THR A 693 17.91 -42.09 -41.62
C THR A 693 17.27 -40.76 -41.25
N THR A 694 16.35 -40.81 -40.29
CA THR A 694 15.69 -39.63 -39.72
C THR A 694 16.41 -39.19 -38.46
N LYS A 695 16.83 -37.92 -38.42
CA LYS A 695 17.43 -37.29 -37.23
C LYS A 695 16.41 -36.38 -36.55
N ALA A 696 16.25 -36.52 -35.24
CA ALA A 696 15.33 -35.73 -34.44
C ALA A 696 15.95 -35.39 -33.08
N THR A 697 15.84 -34.15 -32.62
CA THR A 697 16.26 -33.76 -31.26
C THR A 697 15.28 -34.32 -30.23
N VAL A 698 15.75 -34.98 -29.16
CA VAL A 698 14.87 -35.78 -28.27
C VAL A 698 14.98 -35.52 -26.77
N PRO A 699 13.83 -35.30 -26.09
CA PRO A 699 12.60 -34.66 -26.57
C PRO A 699 12.79 -33.14 -26.58
N HIS A 700 11.87 -32.42 -27.25
CA HIS A 700 11.89 -30.96 -27.39
C HIS A 700 13.00 -30.44 -28.31
N LYS A 701 12.59 -30.05 -29.54
CA LYS A 701 13.35 -29.07 -30.34
C LYS A 701 13.64 -27.87 -29.42
N ASN A 702 14.87 -27.37 -29.42
CA ASN A 702 15.37 -26.25 -28.60
C ASN A 702 15.82 -26.60 -27.16
N ALA A 703 16.04 -27.87 -26.83
CA ALA A 703 16.80 -28.27 -25.64
C ALA A 703 18.32 -28.38 -25.93
N VAL A 704 19.15 -27.93 -24.99
CA VAL A 704 20.62 -28.05 -25.02
C VAL A 704 21.14 -28.63 -23.71
N LEU A 705 22.13 -29.51 -23.79
CA LEU A 705 22.78 -30.13 -22.64
C LEU A 705 24.08 -29.38 -22.28
N LEU A 706 24.25 -29.11 -20.98
CA LEU A 706 25.47 -28.59 -20.38
C LEU A 706 26.06 -29.70 -19.49
N LYS A 707 27.22 -30.25 -19.86
CA LYS A 707 27.99 -31.15 -18.99
C LYS A 707 29.06 -30.31 -18.29
N LEU A 708 29.01 -30.34 -16.97
CA LEU A 708 29.88 -29.54 -16.10
C LEU A 708 30.67 -30.45 -15.17
N GLU A 709 31.98 -30.31 -15.16
CA GLU A 709 32.88 -31.04 -14.27
C GLU A 709 33.54 -30.04 -13.31
N ARG A 710 33.23 -30.14 -12.00
CA ARG A 710 33.79 -29.28 -10.95
C ARG A 710 34.40 -30.15 -9.85
N ASN A 711 35.69 -30.01 -9.57
CA ASN A 711 36.44 -30.84 -8.62
C ASN A 711 36.24 -32.37 -8.85
N GLY A 712 36.22 -32.79 -10.12
CA GLY A 712 35.99 -34.20 -10.53
C GLY A 712 34.54 -34.69 -10.39
N VAL A 713 33.59 -33.84 -9.95
CA VAL A 713 32.16 -34.17 -9.92
C VAL A 713 31.51 -33.70 -11.22
N VAL A 714 31.02 -34.65 -12.02
CA VAL A 714 30.28 -34.37 -13.26
C VAL A 714 28.79 -34.20 -12.95
N THR A 715 28.23 -33.05 -13.33
CA THR A 715 26.78 -32.79 -13.31
C THR A 715 26.32 -32.40 -14.71
N LEU A 716 25.24 -33.02 -15.19
CA LEU A 716 24.65 -32.71 -16.49
C LEU A 716 23.31 -31.98 -16.31
N TYR A 717 23.15 -30.85 -17.01
CA TYR A 717 21.95 -30.03 -17.01
C TYR A 717 21.34 -30.00 -18.42
N GLU A 718 20.01 -29.96 -18.49
CA GLU A 718 19.26 -29.62 -19.70
C GLU A 718 18.69 -28.21 -19.57
N VAL A 719 19.00 -27.35 -20.53
CA VAL A 719 18.39 -26.02 -20.72
C VAL A 719 17.30 -26.16 -21.77
N ASN A 720 16.05 -25.89 -21.40
CA ASN A 720 14.90 -26.01 -22.29
C ASN A 720 14.20 -24.64 -22.43
N LEU A 721 14.33 -24.02 -23.61
CA LEU A 721 13.79 -22.67 -23.88
C LEU A 721 12.25 -22.62 -23.87
N GLN A 722 11.60 -23.69 -24.37
CA GLN A 722 10.14 -23.82 -24.44
C GLN A 722 9.53 -24.00 -23.04
N GLN A 723 10.09 -24.92 -22.24
CA GLN A 723 9.64 -25.17 -20.87
C GLN A 723 10.13 -24.14 -19.86
N LYS A 724 11.09 -23.29 -20.23
CA LYS A 724 11.62 -22.20 -19.39
C LYS A 724 12.26 -22.75 -18.11
N THR A 725 13.01 -23.86 -18.23
CA THR A 725 13.68 -24.51 -17.09
C THR A 725 15.09 -24.94 -17.42
N ILE A 726 15.95 -24.91 -16.39
CA ILE A 726 17.19 -25.69 -16.34
C ILE A 726 16.99 -26.83 -15.34
N ARG A 727 17.26 -28.07 -15.74
CA ARG A 727 17.04 -29.27 -14.90
C ARG A 727 18.24 -30.19 -14.94
N LYS A 728 18.56 -30.85 -13.81
CA LYS A 728 19.57 -31.91 -13.78
C LYS A 728 19.07 -33.15 -14.51
N ARG A 729 19.96 -33.82 -15.23
CA ARG A 729 19.70 -35.03 -16.03
C ARG A 729 20.65 -36.15 -15.62
N GLU A 730 20.47 -36.64 -14.39
CA GLU A 730 21.28 -37.75 -13.84
C GLU A 730 21.19 -39.01 -14.71
N ASP A 731 20.05 -39.20 -15.38
CA ASP A 731 19.77 -40.27 -16.35
C ASP A 731 20.62 -40.20 -17.63
N LYS A 732 21.26 -39.05 -17.91
CA LYS A 732 22.12 -38.82 -19.08
C LYS A 732 23.59 -38.59 -18.75
N ASN A 733 24.04 -38.81 -17.51
CA ASN A 733 25.43 -38.57 -17.09
C ASN A 733 26.49 -39.33 -17.93
N THR A 734 26.11 -40.42 -18.59
CA THR A 734 26.96 -41.20 -19.51
C THR A 734 27.06 -40.61 -20.93
N ALA A 735 26.41 -39.48 -21.23
CA ALA A 735 26.51 -38.82 -22.52
C ALA A 735 27.94 -38.29 -22.79
N GLU A 736 28.41 -38.48 -24.03
CA GLU A 736 29.77 -38.19 -24.49
C GLU A 736 29.74 -36.99 -25.46
N PRO A 737 30.13 -35.77 -25.04
CA PRO A 737 29.97 -34.57 -25.87
C PRO A 737 30.87 -34.62 -27.11
N GLY A 738 30.25 -34.59 -28.29
CA GLY A 738 30.90 -34.74 -29.60
C GLY A 738 30.73 -36.13 -30.23
N LYS A 739 30.07 -37.09 -29.58
CA LYS A 739 29.81 -38.42 -30.14
C LYS A 739 28.93 -38.33 -31.39
N MET A 740 29.44 -38.83 -32.52
CA MET A 740 28.70 -39.00 -33.77
C MET A 740 28.64 -40.49 -34.12
N ILE A 741 27.55 -40.93 -34.75
CA ILE A 741 27.40 -42.31 -35.21
C ILE A 741 28.01 -42.43 -36.61
N GLN A 742 28.93 -43.37 -36.79
CA GLN A 742 29.57 -43.64 -38.09
C GLN A 742 28.78 -44.67 -38.91
N ASP A 743 28.26 -45.72 -38.25
CA ASP A 743 27.51 -46.80 -38.87
C ASP A 743 26.03 -46.78 -38.44
N TYR A 744 25.15 -46.41 -39.37
CA TYR A 744 23.69 -46.47 -39.18
C TYR A 744 23.19 -47.90 -39.43
N ARG A 745 22.41 -48.46 -38.49
CA ARG A 745 21.88 -49.83 -38.58
C ARG A 745 20.36 -49.81 -38.62
N ALA A 746 19.80 -50.45 -39.65
CA ALA A 746 18.36 -50.60 -39.84
C ALA A 746 17.66 -51.15 -38.58
N GLY A 747 16.54 -50.53 -38.20
CA GLY A 747 15.72 -50.93 -37.05
C GLY A 747 16.28 -50.55 -35.68
N ILE A 748 17.43 -49.87 -35.60
CA ILE A 748 18.03 -49.42 -34.34
C ILE A 748 17.81 -47.91 -34.16
N THR A 749 17.52 -47.50 -32.93
CA THR A 749 17.53 -46.10 -32.49
C THR A 749 18.85 -45.83 -31.76
N THR A 750 19.63 -44.86 -32.25
CA THR A 750 20.89 -44.42 -31.64
C THR A 750 20.84 -42.94 -31.27
N PHE A 751 21.88 -42.44 -30.58
CA PHE A 751 21.98 -41.06 -30.13
C PHE A 751 23.31 -40.43 -30.56
N GLU A 752 23.24 -39.20 -31.05
CA GLU A 752 24.39 -38.32 -31.32
C GLU A 752 24.38 -37.12 -30.37
N TYR A 753 25.58 -36.64 -30.05
CA TYR A 753 25.81 -35.54 -29.12
C TYR A 753 26.62 -34.40 -29.76
N PRO A 754 26.15 -33.78 -30.87
CA PRO A 754 26.90 -32.76 -31.56
C PRO A 754 27.13 -31.53 -30.67
N ARG A 755 28.38 -31.06 -30.62
CA ARG A 755 28.81 -29.89 -29.83
C ARG A 755 28.19 -28.61 -30.40
N VAL A 756 27.80 -27.69 -29.52
CA VAL A 756 27.29 -26.36 -29.88
C VAL A 756 28.29 -25.31 -29.42
N VAL A 757 28.82 -24.53 -30.36
CA VAL A 757 29.76 -23.43 -30.09
C VAL A 757 29.08 -22.13 -30.53
N PRO A 758 28.97 -21.12 -29.64
CA PRO A 758 28.33 -19.84 -29.95
C PRO A 758 29.10 -19.07 -31.03
N GLU A 759 28.45 -18.05 -31.58
CA GLU A 759 29.09 -17.06 -32.45
C GLU A 759 29.49 -15.83 -31.63
N GLY A 760 30.60 -15.20 -32.00
CA GLY A 760 31.16 -14.05 -31.27
C GLY A 760 32.61 -14.26 -30.85
N ARG A 761 33.14 -13.29 -30.10
CA ARG A 761 34.52 -13.32 -29.57
C ARG A 761 34.49 -13.60 -28.08
N TYR A 762 34.98 -14.77 -27.69
CA TYR A 762 35.12 -15.19 -26.29
C TYR A 762 36.57 -15.60 -26.02
N ALA A 763 36.98 -15.58 -24.74
CA ALA A 763 38.29 -16.09 -24.35
C ALA A 763 38.41 -17.59 -24.67
N ALA A 764 39.57 -18.04 -25.15
CA ALA A 764 39.80 -19.45 -25.46
C ALA A 764 39.61 -20.38 -24.24
N THR A 765 39.79 -19.85 -23.03
CA THR A 765 39.66 -20.55 -21.75
C THR A 765 38.26 -20.43 -21.12
N ILE A 766 37.26 -19.88 -21.82
CA ILE A 766 35.91 -19.63 -21.27
C ILE A 766 35.18 -20.92 -20.85
N THR A 767 35.53 -22.05 -21.48
CA THR A 767 35.01 -23.40 -21.18
C THR A 767 35.82 -24.17 -20.15
N ASP A 768 36.98 -23.68 -19.73
CA ASP A 768 37.87 -24.41 -18.82
C ASP A 768 37.33 -24.43 -17.38
N GLU A 769 37.88 -25.32 -16.56
CA GLU A 769 37.66 -25.27 -15.11
C GLU A 769 38.39 -24.06 -14.53
N LYS A 770 37.70 -23.27 -13.73
CA LYS A 770 38.27 -22.15 -12.97
C LYS A 770 38.59 -22.62 -11.55
N PRO A 771 39.55 -21.98 -10.84
CA PRO A 771 39.79 -22.27 -9.43
C PRO A 771 38.49 -22.20 -8.62
N THR A 772 38.27 -23.17 -7.74
CA THR A 772 37.11 -23.17 -6.83
C THR A 772 37.12 -21.89 -6.00
N SER A 773 35.98 -21.22 -5.92
CA SER A 773 35.79 -20.01 -5.12
C SER A 773 34.49 -20.08 -4.32
N ASP A 774 34.56 -19.69 -3.06
CA ASP A 774 33.39 -19.58 -2.18
C ASP A 774 32.53 -18.34 -2.46
N ALA A 775 33.07 -17.37 -3.21
CA ALA A 775 32.36 -16.16 -3.60
C ALA A 775 31.05 -16.48 -4.36
N ILE A 776 30.04 -15.64 -4.17
CA ILE A 776 28.78 -15.70 -4.89
C ILE A 776 29.03 -15.07 -6.28
N PRO A 777 28.87 -15.80 -7.39
CA PRO A 777 29.16 -15.25 -8.71
C PRO A 777 28.01 -14.37 -9.22
N ASP A 778 28.32 -13.28 -9.94
CA ASP A 778 27.34 -12.57 -10.79
C ASP A 778 27.04 -13.38 -12.05
N SER A 779 26.24 -14.42 -11.86
CA SER A 779 25.85 -15.34 -12.93
C SER A 779 24.93 -14.72 -13.98
N TYR A 780 24.39 -13.51 -13.76
CA TYR A 780 23.57 -12.84 -14.78
C TYR A 780 24.43 -12.06 -15.76
N ALA A 781 25.48 -11.38 -15.27
CA ALA A 781 26.38 -10.57 -16.07
C ALA A 781 27.68 -11.28 -16.52
N SER A 782 27.90 -12.56 -16.15
CA SER A 782 29.14 -13.26 -16.47
C SER A 782 29.32 -13.55 -17.97
N ASP A 783 30.57 -13.50 -18.42
CA ASP A 783 30.96 -13.92 -19.78
C ASP A 783 30.62 -15.39 -20.06
N ARG A 784 30.57 -16.23 -19.02
CA ARG A 784 30.29 -17.67 -19.14
C ARG A 784 28.81 -17.93 -19.37
N THR A 785 27.93 -17.21 -18.67
CA THR A 785 26.51 -17.17 -18.97
C THR A 785 26.26 -16.58 -20.35
N ALA A 786 26.97 -15.52 -20.75
CA ALA A 786 26.88 -14.95 -22.10
C ALA A 786 27.31 -15.93 -23.21
N TYR A 787 28.31 -16.79 -22.96
CA TYR A 787 28.73 -17.88 -23.85
C TYR A 787 27.63 -18.94 -23.99
N ILE A 788 27.05 -19.39 -22.87
CA ILE A 788 25.95 -20.37 -22.86
C ILE A 788 24.70 -19.78 -23.55
N ALA A 789 24.36 -18.52 -23.29
CA ALA A 789 23.27 -17.81 -23.94
C ALA A 789 23.45 -17.78 -25.46
N GLY A 790 24.64 -17.42 -25.96
CA GLY A 790 24.95 -17.46 -27.40
C GLY A 790 24.82 -18.86 -28.01
N ALA A 791 25.15 -19.92 -27.25
CA ALA A 791 25.02 -21.30 -27.73
C ALA A 791 23.55 -21.72 -27.83
N LEU A 792 22.71 -21.27 -26.89
CA LEU A 792 21.26 -21.49 -26.92
C LEU A 792 20.58 -20.69 -28.04
N VAL A 793 21.00 -19.44 -28.28
CA VAL A 793 20.57 -18.62 -29.42
C VAL A 793 20.87 -19.34 -30.74
N LYS A 794 22.12 -19.73 -30.97
CA LYS A 794 22.52 -20.53 -32.14
C LYS A 794 21.77 -21.86 -32.23
N SER A 795 21.41 -22.46 -31.09
CA SER A 795 20.65 -23.71 -31.07
C SER A 795 19.18 -23.53 -31.45
N ALA A 796 18.58 -22.37 -31.18
CA ALA A 796 17.19 -22.04 -31.50
C ALA A 796 16.98 -21.72 -32.98
N ASP A 797 18.02 -21.19 -33.66
CA ASP A 797 18.11 -21.04 -35.11
C ASP A 797 16.88 -20.33 -35.72
N ILE A 798 16.57 -19.14 -35.18
CA ILE A 798 15.37 -18.38 -35.56
C ILE A 798 15.39 -17.98 -37.05
N GLY A 799 16.60 -17.79 -37.62
CA GLY A 799 16.79 -17.53 -39.05
C GLY A 799 16.30 -18.66 -39.96
N ALA A 800 16.34 -19.92 -39.52
CA ALA A 800 15.87 -21.06 -40.33
C ALA A 800 14.38 -20.97 -40.72
N TYR A 801 13.57 -20.20 -39.98
CA TYR A 801 12.16 -19.98 -40.29
C TYR A 801 11.92 -18.91 -41.38
N GLU A 802 12.94 -18.26 -41.94
CA GLU A 802 12.75 -17.20 -42.97
C GLU A 802 11.96 -17.71 -44.17
N SER A 803 12.35 -18.87 -44.72
CA SER A 803 11.70 -19.46 -45.89
C SER A 803 10.22 -19.76 -45.66
N GLU A 804 9.84 -20.07 -44.42
CA GLU A 804 8.48 -20.38 -44.01
C GLU A 804 7.67 -19.11 -43.71
N ALA A 805 8.27 -18.13 -43.03
CA ALA A 805 7.67 -16.81 -42.79
C ALA A 805 7.47 -16.01 -44.08
N ARG A 806 8.34 -16.22 -45.09
CA ARG A 806 8.20 -15.67 -46.44
C ARG A 806 6.98 -16.27 -47.16
N GLY A 807 6.64 -17.53 -46.87
CA GLY A 807 5.42 -18.21 -47.31
C GLY A 807 5.37 -18.53 -48.82
N GLN A 808 4.83 -19.69 -49.14
CA GLN A 808 4.49 -20.06 -50.52
C GLN A 808 3.17 -19.40 -50.93
N THR A 809 3.08 -18.96 -52.18
CA THR A 809 1.82 -18.46 -52.77
C THR A 809 1.01 -19.63 -53.32
N THR A 810 -0.25 -19.40 -53.71
CA THR A 810 -1.04 -20.41 -54.46
C THR A 810 -0.41 -20.83 -55.79
N PHE A 811 0.58 -20.07 -56.30
CA PHE A 811 1.33 -20.38 -57.52
C PHE A 811 2.44 -21.44 -57.28
N ASP A 812 2.83 -21.70 -56.02
CA ASP A 812 4.03 -22.51 -55.70
C ASP A 812 3.72 -23.94 -55.22
N SER A 813 2.73 -24.15 -54.32
CA SER A 813 2.15 -25.48 -54.05
C SER A 813 0.84 -25.44 -53.25
N ARG A 814 0.03 -26.51 -53.32
CA ARG A 814 -1.18 -26.71 -52.49
C ARG A 814 -0.94 -27.66 -51.30
N GLN A 815 -0.15 -27.25 -50.30
CA GLN A 815 -0.22 -27.85 -48.95
C GLN A 815 -0.23 -26.80 -47.83
N PRO A 816 -1.17 -26.88 -46.87
CA PRO A 816 -1.25 -25.94 -45.74
C PRO A 816 -0.26 -26.31 -44.62
N PHE A 817 1.03 -25.99 -44.79
CA PHE A 817 2.07 -26.28 -43.79
C PHE A 817 2.13 -25.25 -42.64
N TYR A 818 1.51 -24.08 -42.80
CA TYR A 818 1.56 -22.90 -41.93
C TYR A 818 0.99 -23.06 -40.49
N MET A 819 0.62 -24.27 -40.07
CA MET A 819 0.18 -24.54 -38.69
C MET A 819 1.27 -25.17 -37.80
N ASN A 820 2.23 -25.92 -38.37
CA ASN A 820 3.15 -26.72 -37.55
C ASN A 820 4.32 -25.93 -36.95
N SER A 821 4.87 -24.95 -37.67
CA SER A 821 5.91 -24.03 -37.18
C SER A 821 5.38 -22.94 -36.26
N ARG A 822 4.18 -22.44 -36.60
CA ARG A 822 3.43 -21.47 -35.82
C ARG A 822 3.22 -21.98 -34.40
N GLU A 823 2.83 -23.25 -34.18
CA GLU A 823 2.79 -23.80 -32.81
C GLU A 823 4.18 -23.93 -32.14
N ILE A 824 5.28 -24.16 -32.87
CA ILE A 824 6.63 -24.25 -32.28
C ILE A 824 7.08 -22.91 -31.70
N LEU A 825 6.90 -21.81 -32.45
CA LEU A 825 7.23 -20.46 -31.99
C LEU A 825 6.23 -19.95 -30.94
N LEU A 826 4.92 -20.15 -31.16
CA LEU A 826 3.88 -19.73 -30.21
C LEU A 826 4.01 -20.38 -28.83
N ASN A 827 4.55 -21.61 -28.74
CA ASN A 827 4.79 -22.28 -27.45
C ASN A 827 6.00 -21.73 -26.67
N ILE A 828 6.83 -20.85 -27.23
CA ILE A 828 7.86 -20.11 -26.47
C ILE A 828 7.21 -18.90 -25.76
N LEU A 829 6.17 -18.32 -26.37
CA LEU A 829 5.51 -17.10 -25.91
C LEU A 829 4.65 -17.34 -24.65
N PRO A 830 4.83 -16.59 -23.54
CA PRO A 830 4.03 -16.79 -22.32
C PRO A 830 2.53 -16.51 -22.53
N VAL A 831 2.21 -15.47 -23.31
CA VAL A 831 0.85 -14.94 -23.42
C VAL A 831 -0.04 -15.82 -24.32
N TYR A 832 0.54 -16.74 -25.10
CA TYR A 832 -0.21 -17.61 -26.00
C TYR A 832 -1.13 -18.59 -25.25
N SER A 833 -0.69 -19.15 -24.12
CA SER A 833 -1.53 -20.02 -23.28
C SER A 833 -2.71 -19.26 -22.68
N ALA A 834 -2.47 -18.05 -22.14
CA ALA A 834 -3.52 -17.17 -21.63
C ALA A 834 -4.59 -16.86 -22.69
N ILE A 835 -4.16 -16.48 -23.90
CA ILE A 835 -5.07 -16.18 -25.02
C ILE A 835 -5.87 -17.42 -25.41
N LYS A 836 -5.22 -18.59 -25.58
CA LYS A 836 -5.89 -19.86 -25.93
C LYS A 836 -6.89 -20.30 -24.85
N ASN A 837 -6.57 -20.09 -23.58
CA ASN A 837 -7.48 -20.34 -22.46
C ASN A 837 -8.67 -19.36 -22.41
N PHE A 838 -8.47 -18.08 -22.73
CA PHE A 838 -9.58 -17.13 -22.88
C PHE A 838 -10.48 -17.44 -24.08
N GLU A 839 -9.90 -17.82 -25.23
CA GLU A 839 -10.63 -18.24 -26.44
C GLU A 839 -11.43 -19.52 -26.21
N ALA A 840 -10.89 -20.47 -25.42
CA ALA A 840 -11.58 -21.70 -25.01
C ALA A 840 -12.66 -21.49 -23.93
N GLY A 841 -12.81 -20.27 -23.39
CA GLY A 841 -13.74 -19.98 -22.29
C GLY A 841 -13.26 -20.42 -20.90
N ASN A 842 -12.03 -20.92 -20.78
CA ASN A 842 -11.37 -21.29 -19.53
C ASN A 842 -10.83 -20.04 -18.81
N ILE A 843 -11.77 -19.18 -18.37
CA ILE A 843 -11.48 -17.87 -17.76
C ILE A 843 -10.61 -18.00 -16.50
N GLY A 844 -10.70 -19.11 -15.76
CA GLY A 844 -9.86 -19.38 -14.59
C GLY A 844 -8.38 -19.51 -14.95
N ASP A 845 -8.07 -20.44 -15.85
CA ASP A 845 -6.70 -20.73 -16.28
C ASP A 845 -6.10 -19.57 -17.08
N GLY A 846 -6.91 -18.93 -17.94
CA GLY A 846 -6.49 -17.74 -18.68
C GLY A 846 -6.09 -16.55 -17.79
N ILE A 847 -6.72 -16.40 -16.61
CA ILE A 847 -6.32 -15.37 -15.63
C ILE A 847 -5.02 -15.74 -14.93
N ILE A 848 -4.79 -17.04 -14.64
CA ILE A 848 -3.55 -17.52 -14.02
C ILE A 848 -2.36 -17.34 -14.97
N ASP A 849 -2.51 -17.72 -16.23
CA ASP A 849 -1.50 -17.52 -17.28
C ASP A 849 -1.27 -16.04 -17.63
N LEU A 850 -2.25 -15.17 -17.39
CA LEU A 850 -2.09 -13.72 -17.52
C LEU A 850 -1.49 -13.07 -16.26
N THR A 851 -1.42 -13.75 -15.10
CA THR A 851 -0.93 -13.08 -13.89
C THR A 851 0.57 -12.86 -13.86
N LEU A 852 1.39 -13.75 -14.44
CA LEU A 852 2.85 -13.58 -14.54
C LEU A 852 3.37 -14.03 -15.91
N ASP A 853 4.36 -13.31 -16.45
CA ASP A 853 5.11 -13.75 -17.63
C ASP A 853 6.24 -14.73 -17.30
N ALA A 854 7.05 -15.10 -18.32
CA ALA A 854 8.19 -16.02 -18.19
C ALA A 854 9.28 -15.57 -17.20
N PHE A 855 9.30 -14.29 -16.81
CA PHE A 855 10.29 -13.71 -15.90
C PHE A 855 9.70 -13.37 -14.53
N GLY A 856 8.38 -13.55 -14.35
CA GLY A 856 7.71 -13.17 -13.12
C GLY A 856 7.38 -11.68 -13.03
N PHE A 857 7.16 -11.01 -14.17
CA PHE A 857 6.48 -9.72 -14.19
C PHE A 857 4.95 -9.88 -14.28
N MET A 858 4.22 -9.01 -13.58
CA MET A 858 2.76 -9.00 -13.58
C MET A 858 2.19 -8.30 -14.84
N ILE A 859 1.42 -9.01 -15.67
CA ILE A 859 0.71 -8.38 -16.80
C ILE A 859 -0.57 -7.71 -16.27
N GLY A 860 -0.53 -6.38 -16.14
CA GLY A 860 -1.57 -5.62 -15.45
C GLY A 860 -2.93 -5.60 -16.15
N LEU A 861 -3.88 -6.43 -15.69
CA LEU A 861 -5.32 -6.16 -15.81
C LEU A 861 -5.67 -4.93 -14.96
N SER A 862 -5.57 -3.75 -15.56
CA SER A 862 -6.04 -2.52 -14.92
C SER A 862 -7.56 -2.57 -14.70
N ALA A 863 -7.98 -2.66 -13.43
CA ALA A 863 -9.39 -2.77 -13.05
C ALA A 863 -10.25 -1.53 -13.43
N ALA A 864 -9.62 -0.45 -13.92
CA ALA A 864 -10.28 0.74 -14.47
C ALA A 864 -10.95 0.52 -15.85
N ALA A 865 -10.71 -0.60 -16.53
CA ALA A 865 -11.17 -0.82 -17.91
C ALA A 865 -12.69 -1.05 -18.08
N LYS A 866 -13.48 -1.21 -17.00
CA LYS A 866 -14.92 -1.52 -17.08
C LYS A 866 -15.85 -0.35 -17.42
N SER A 867 -15.33 0.85 -17.67
CA SER A 867 -16.11 2.04 -18.08
C SER A 867 -15.59 2.72 -19.35
N ALA A 868 -15.22 1.94 -20.37
CA ALA A 868 -14.79 2.47 -21.67
C ALA A 868 -15.96 2.63 -22.67
N LYS A 869 -16.73 3.72 -22.57
CA LYS A 869 -17.65 4.16 -23.66
C LYS A 869 -17.03 5.24 -24.57
N ALA A 870 -15.72 5.45 -24.46
CA ALA A 870 -14.93 6.46 -25.17
C ALA A 870 -13.84 5.83 -26.06
N LEU A 871 -14.22 4.87 -26.90
CA LEU A 871 -13.30 4.21 -27.86
C LEU A 871 -13.94 4.11 -29.26
N LYS A 872 -14.42 5.27 -29.75
CA LYS A 872 -14.91 5.50 -31.12
C LYS A 872 -14.67 6.94 -31.58
N VAL A 873 -13.40 7.33 -31.75
CA VAL A 873 -13.01 8.51 -32.55
C VAL A 873 -11.71 8.21 -33.30
N GLY A 874 -11.68 8.46 -34.61
CA GLY A 874 -10.46 8.82 -35.37
C GLY A 874 -9.44 7.71 -35.67
N ALA A 875 -9.40 7.25 -36.92
CA ALA A 875 -8.45 6.26 -37.43
C ALA A 875 -6.98 6.70 -37.43
N SER A 876 -6.07 5.77 -37.10
CA SER A 876 -5.09 5.24 -38.07
C SER A 876 -4.44 3.94 -37.56
N SER A 877 -4.39 2.90 -38.39
CA SER A 877 -4.05 1.52 -37.99
C SER A 877 -2.54 1.22 -37.94
N ALA A 878 -1.67 2.23 -37.82
CA ALA A 878 -0.22 2.03 -37.60
C ALA A 878 0.14 1.55 -36.17
N ALA A 879 -0.87 1.31 -35.32
CA ALA A 879 -0.73 1.07 -33.88
C ALA A 879 -0.86 -0.40 -33.44
N ARG A 880 -0.83 -1.39 -34.37
CA ARG A 880 -0.86 -2.81 -33.97
C ARG A 880 0.41 -3.29 -33.29
N ILE A 881 1.56 -2.65 -33.55
CA ILE A 881 2.77 -2.76 -32.72
C ILE A 881 2.82 -1.62 -31.69
N THR A 882 1.78 -1.52 -30.87
CA THR A 882 1.83 -0.78 -29.60
C THR A 882 0.79 -1.34 -28.62
N ARG A 883 0.80 -2.65 -28.41
CA ARG A 883 0.38 -3.22 -27.11
C ARG A 883 1.35 -2.68 -26.06
N ALA A 884 1.07 -1.50 -25.54
CA ALA A 884 1.79 -0.87 -24.44
C ALA A 884 1.45 -1.60 -23.13
N VAL A 885 1.81 -2.88 -23.06
CA VAL A 885 1.81 -3.65 -21.82
C VAL A 885 2.86 -2.99 -20.94
N LYS A 886 2.43 -2.25 -19.93
CA LYS A 886 3.31 -1.77 -18.87
C LYS A 886 3.62 -2.95 -17.95
N ILE A 887 4.54 -3.81 -18.42
CA ILE A 887 5.12 -4.95 -17.69
C ILE A 887 5.83 -4.47 -16.41
N VAL A 888 6.31 -3.23 -16.42
CA VAL A 888 6.88 -2.50 -15.29
C VAL A 888 5.76 -1.98 -14.36
N GLY A 889 5.24 -2.85 -13.49
CA GLY A 889 4.51 -2.42 -12.29
C GLY A 889 5.42 -1.61 -11.35
N ARG A 890 4.87 -0.72 -10.52
CA ARG A 890 5.66 0.24 -9.70
C ARG A 890 6.67 -0.41 -8.74
N ALA A 891 6.54 -1.70 -8.44
CA ALA A 891 7.52 -2.48 -7.70
C ALA A 891 8.90 -2.59 -8.40
N ALA A 892 8.96 -2.41 -9.72
CA ALA A 892 10.20 -2.22 -10.44
C ALA A 892 10.67 -0.76 -10.32
N ILE A 893 11.87 -0.61 -9.76
CA ILE A 893 12.40 0.61 -9.09
C ILE A 893 12.65 1.81 -10.05
N GLY A 894 12.39 1.67 -11.35
CA GLY A 894 12.62 2.70 -12.38
C GLY A 894 11.46 3.67 -12.67
N SER A 895 10.26 3.49 -12.11
CA SER A 895 9.07 4.25 -12.57
C SER A 895 8.90 5.67 -11.98
N LEU A 896 9.54 5.96 -10.84
CA LEU A 896 9.78 7.31 -10.30
C LEU A 896 11.07 7.24 -9.48
N ASN A 897 12.07 8.07 -9.78
CA ASN A 897 13.25 8.20 -8.93
C ASN A 897 12.84 8.97 -7.66
N PRO A 898 12.76 8.34 -6.47
CA PRO A 898 12.16 8.99 -5.30
C PRO A 898 13.05 10.10 -4.69
N VAL A 899 14.28 10.25 -5.19
CA VAL A 899 15.29 11.17 -4.67
C VAL A 899 14.89 12.64 -4.86
N ASP A 900 14.27 12.99 -5.99
CA ASP A 900 13.91 14.38 -6.35
C ASP A 900 12.89 15.03 -5.40
N GLY A 901 12.25 14.25 -4.51
CA GLY A 901 11.35 14.74 -3.46
C GLY A 901 11.82 14.51 -2.02
N ILE A 902 12.90 13.74 -1.80
CA ILE A 902 13.32 13.27 -0.46
C ILE A 902 14.43 14.12 0.17
N GLU A 903 15.07 15.03 -0.58
CA GLU A 903 16.19 15.89 -0.10
C GLU A 903 15.90 16.71 1.18
N LYS A 904 14.63 16.87 1.57
CA LYS A 904 14.21 17.64 2.77
C LYS A 904 13.93 16.79 4.01
N LEU A 905 13.99 15.46 3.94
CA LEU A 905 13.80 14.60 5.12
C LEU A 905 15.08 14.56 5.97
N PRO A 906 15.04 14.90 7.28
CA PRO A 906 16.24 14.99 8.10
C PRO A 906 16.94 13.63 8.22
N SER A 907 18.28 13.68 8.14
CA SER A 907 19.23 12.54 8.05
C SER A 907 19.22 11.48 9.18
N ILE A 908 18.21 11.51 10.06
CA ILE A 908 18.02 10.63 11.22
C ILE A 908 17.84 9.16 10.78
N ALA A 909 17.21 8.91 9.63
CA ALA A 909 16.97 7.55 9.12
C ALA A 909 18.23 6.76 8.71
N LEU A 910 19.35 7.44 8.41
CA LEU A 910 20.52 6.82 7.75
C LEU A 910 21.72 6.53 8.67
N LYS A 911 21.80 7.15 9.86
CA LYS A 911 23.00 7.08 10.73
C LYS A 911 22.96 6.00 11.83
N GLY A 912 21.90 5.21 11.94
CA GLY A 912 21.69 4.25 13.05
C GLY A 912 21.18 2.86 12.65
N ALA A 913 21.37 2.44 11.41
CA ALA A 913 20.66 1.32 10.77
C ALA A 913 21.06 -0.12 11.20
N ARG A 914 21.23 -0.40 12.51
CA ARG A 914 21.49 -1.77 13.00
C ARG A 914 20.27 -2.70 13.01
N SER A 915 19.07 -2.18 12.72
CA SER A 915 17.85 -2.98 12.53
C SER A 915 16.89 -2.25 11.58
N ALA A 916 16.89 -2.63 10.31
CA ALA A 916 16.04 -1.99 9.30
C ALA A 916 14.53 -2.30 9.50
N SER A 917 14.21 -3.42 10.14
CA SER A 917 12.82 -3.77 10.53
C SER A 917 12.24 -2.83 11.58
N SER A 918 13.06 -2.30 12.50
CA SER A 918 12.58 -1.29 13.44
C SER A 918 12.38 0.07 12.77
N SER A 919 13.10 0.38 11.68
CA SER A 919 12.87 1.62 10.93
C SER A 919 11.47 1.66 10.30
N ILE A 920 11.01 0.57 9.64
CA ILE A 920 9.65 0.51 9.10
C ILE A 920 8.59 0.52 10.22
N LYS A 921 8.83 -0.15 11.36
CA LYS A 921 7.92 -0.11 12.52
C LYS A 921 7.87 1.27 13.19
N GLN A 922 8.99 1.98 13.29
CA GLN A 922 9.04 3.37 13.79
C GLN A 922 8.32 4.33 12.83
N LEU A 923 8.50 4.16 11.51
CA LEU A 923 7.74 4.91 10.51
C LEU A 923 6.23 4.69 10.68
N ARG A 924 5.77 3.45 10.96
CA ARG A 924 4.37 3.13 11.25
C ARG A 924 3.80 3.93 12.44
N GLY A 925 4.67 4.37 13.34
CA GLY A 925 4.33 5.23 14.47
C GLY A 925 4.26 6.72 14.14
N ALA A 926 4.44 7.15 12.90
CA ALA A 926 4.18 8.53 12.53
C ALA A 926 2.66 8.81 12.59
N ALA A 927 2.28 9.93 13.19
CA ALA A 927 0.91 10.44 13.20
C ALA A 927 0.91 11.82 12.53
N GLY A 928 0.05 12.01 11.52
CA GLY A 928 -0.23 13.33 10.97
C GLY A 928 -1.08 14.17 11.94
N GLN A 929 -1.23 15.46 11.66
CA GLN A 929 -2.09 16.34 12.45
C GLN A 929 -3.53 15.79 12.56
N TYR A 930 -4.06 15.22 11.47
CA TYR A 930 -5.36 14.58 11.46
C TYR A 930 -5.43 13.30 12.32
N ASP A 931 -4.39 12.48 12.34
CA ASP A 931 -4.37 11.25 13.14
C ASP A 931 -4.36 11.55 14.65
N LEU A 932 -3.65 12.60 15.06
CA LEU A 932 -3.67 13.12 16.44
C LEU A 932 -5.04 13.71 16.78
N LEU A 933 -5.63 14.52 15.89
CA LEU A 933 -6.92 15.15 16.13
C LEU A 933 -8.09 14.13 16.13
N LYS A 934 -7.92 13.00 15.43
CA LYS A 934 -8.79 11.82 15.52
C LYS A 934 -8.55 11.02 16.81
N ALA A 935 -7.32 10.98 17.32
CA ALA A 935 -7.00 10.37 18.60
C ALA A 935 -7.59 11.16 19.78
N SER A 936 -7.54 12.49 19.76
CA SER A 936 -8.14 13.36 20.79
C SER A 936 -9.67 13.35 20.84
N GLN A 937 -10.35 12.63 19.93
CA GLN A 937 -11.78 12.31 20.06
C GLN A 937 -12.05 11.06 20.92
N ARG A 938 -11.02 10.31 21.29
CA ARG A 938 -11.10 9.04 22.05
C ARG A 938 -10.34 9.07 23.37
N TYR A 939 -9.41 10.02 23.51
CA TYR A 939 -8.48 10.15 24.62
C TYR A 939 -8.42 11.61 25.03
N ASP A 940 -8.13 11.86 26.31
CA ASP A 940 -8.19 13.19 26.94
C ASP A 940 -7.39 14.25 26.17
N VAL A 941 -6.19 13.85 25.70
CA VAL A 941 -5.28 14.65 24.88
C VAL A 941 -4.57 13.73 23.88
N ALA A 942 -4.22 14.24 22.69
CA ALA A 942 -3.25 13.61 21.80
C ALA A 942 -2.09 14.57 21.50
N ALA A 943 -0.87 14.05 21.34
CA ALA A 943 0.32 14.86 21.07
C ALA A 943 1.35 14.08 20.26
N THR A 944 2.24 14.77 19.56
CA THR A 944 3.60 14.25 19.29
C THR A 944 4.55 14.86 20.30
N GLY A 945 5.52 14.08 20.77
CA GLY A 945 6.48 14.54 21.74
C GLY A 945 7.64 13.59 21.91
N THR A 946 8.59 13.99 22.75
CA THR A 946 9.76 13.19 23.06
C THR A 946 9.73 12.66 24.48
N TYR A 947 10.27 11.46 24.70
CA TYR A 947 10.49 10.91 26.04
C TYR A 947 11.86 10.24 26.11
N LYS A 948 12.36 10.05 27.33
CA LYS A 948 13.63 9.33 27.56
C LYS A 948 13.39 7.86 27.80
N LEU A 949 14.01 7.02 26.99
CA LEU A 949 14.08 5.57 27.18
C LEU A 949 15.56 5.17 27.30
N ALA A 950 15.97 4.82 28.52
CA ALA A 950 17.39 4.73 28.90
C ALA A 950 18.15 6.03 28.55
N GLU A 951 19.27 5.96 27.83
CA GLU A 951 20.08 7.13 27.43
C GLU A 951 19.59 7.80 26.13
N GLN A 952 18.51 7.32 25.51
CA GLN A 952 18.02 7.83 24.22
C GLN A 952 16.73 8.64 24.38
N THR A 953 16.69 9.79 23.71
CA THR A 953 15.46 10.56 23.50
C THR A 953 14.76 10.04 22.25
N LEU A 954 13.52 9.59 22.38
CA LEU A 954 12.70 9.07 21.27
C LEU A 954 11.48 9.96 21.05
N GLU A 955 11.17 10.28 19.79
CA GLU A 955 9.93 10.96 19.41
C GLU A 955 8.84 9.93 19.11
N THR A 956 7.62 10.19 19.58
CA THR A 956 6.45 9.32 19.38
C THR A 956 5.15 10.14 19.48
N PRO A 957 4.09 9.76 18.77
CA PRO A 957 2.75 10.17 19.15
C PRO A 957 2.37 9.49 20.47
N ALA A 958 1.69 10.25 21.31
CA ALA A 958 1.18 9.79 22.59
C ALA A 958 -0.23 10.31 22.80
N VAL A 959 -0.98 9.62 23.66
CA VAL A 959 -2.28 10.06 24.15
C VAL A 959 -2.29 10.08 25.67
N MET A 960 -3.00 11.04 26.24
CA MET A 960 -3.25 11.07 27.68
C MET A 960 -4.48 10.23 27.99
N HIS A 961 -4.36 9.38 28.99
CA HIS A 961 -5.46 8.58 29.51
C HIS A 961 -5.30 8.42 31.02
N ALA A 962 -6.33 8.79 31.79
CA ALA A 962 -6.30 8.73 33.26
C ALA A 962 -5.07 9.45 33.87
N GLY A 963 -4.75 10.63 33.36
CA GLY A 963 -3.66 11.49 33.85
C GLY A 963 -2.24 11.00 33.55
N LYS A 964 -2.08 10.05 32.62
CA LYS A 964 -0.76 9.53 32.19
C LYS A 964 -0.65 9.50 30.67
N TRP A 965 0.55 9.78 30.16
CA TRP A 965 0.88 9.64 28.74
C TRP A 965 1.19 8.18 28.40
N TYR A 966 0.59 7.68 27.32
CA TYR A 966 0.88 6.38 26.72
C TYR A 966 1.21 6.55 25.24
N ALA A 967 2.08 5.71 24.69
CA ALA A 967 2.38 5.76 23.27
C ALA A 967 1.13 5.37 22.46
N TYR A 968 0.96 6.00 21.29
CA TYR A 968 -0.18 5.82 20.41
C TYR A 968 0.25 5.15 19.10
N ASP A 969 -0.54 4.19 18.62
CA ASP A 969 -0.35 3.57 17.31
C ASP A 969 -1.43 4.11 16.37
N SER A 970 -1.03 4.95 15.40
CA SER A 970 -1.92 5.63 14.46
C SER A 970 -2.62 4.68 13.48
N VAL A 971 -2.06 3.50 13.21
CA VAL A 971 -2.62 2.49 12.29
C VAL A 971 -3.75 1.69 12.96
N THR A 972 -3.57 1.30 14.21
CA THR A 972 -4.59 0.58 15.01
C THR A 972 -5.54 1.53 15.74
N GLY A 973 -5.14 2.78 15.93
CA GLY A 973 -5.87 3.80 16.69
C GLY A 973 -5.94 3.53 18.19
N LYS A 974 -4.97 2.80 18.75
CA LYS A 974 -4.95 2.37 20.16
C LYS A 974 -3.71 2.89 20.90
N ALA A 975 -3.92 3.25 22.17
CA ALA A 975 -2.85 3.45 23.15
C ALA A 975 -2.21 2.11 23.57
N TYR A 976 -0.91 2.10 23.84
CA TYR A 976 -0.17 0.90 24.22
C TYR A 976 1.00 1.17 25.19
N GLY A 977 1.58 0.09 25.72
CA GLY A 977 2.80 0.13 26.52
C GLY A 977 2.60 0.62 27.96
N ALA A 978 3.72 0.87 28.62
CA ALA A 978 3.76 1.48 29.95
C ALA A 978 3.67 3.01 29.85
N PRO A 979 3.34 3.73 30.95
CA PRO A 979 3.34 5.19 30.96
C PRO A 979 4.70 5.78 30.52
N LEU A 980 4.66 6.78 29.63
CA LEU A 980 5.85 7.45 29.10
C LEU A 980 6.45 8.39 30.16
N ALA A 981 7.47 7.92 30.85
CA ALA A 981 8.21 8.71 31.83
C ALA A 981 8.91 9.91 31.16
N MET A 982 8.71 11.11 31.72
CA MET A 982 9.26 12.37 31.20
C MET A 982 8.90 12.63 29.72
N PHE A 983 7.68 12.30 29.29
CA PHE A 983 7.17 12.73 27.99
C PHE A 983 6.96 14.25 27.96
N SER A 984 7.59 14.90 26.99
CA SER A 984 7.48 16.32 26.69
C SER A 984 6.86 16.48 25.31
N ALA A 985 5.67 17.08 25.25
CA ALA A 985 4.95 17.30 24.00
C ALA A 985 5.64 18.37 23.14
N ASN A 986 5.84 18.07 21.86
CA ASN A 986 6.33 18.98 20.83
C ASN A 986 5.18 19.66 20.07
N SER A 987 4.07 18.94 19.88
CA SER A 987 2.81 19.47 19.34
C SER A 987 1.63 18.75 19.99
N ILE A 988 0.54 19.48 20.24
CA ILE A 988 -0.62 18.98 21.00
C ILE A 988 -1.89 19.23 20.18
N ALA A 989 -2.75 18.20 20.10
CA ALA A 989 -4.12 18.26 19.60
C ALA A 989 -5.08 18.16 20.79
N MET A 990 -5.76 19.27 21.10
CA MET A 990 -6.73 19.40 22.20
C MET A 990 -7.94 20.21 21.77
N GLY A 991 -9.09 19.97 22.40
CA GLY A 991 -10.35 20.68 22.18
C GLY A 991 -10.42 22.13 22.68
N GLY A 992 -9.35 22.68 23.25
CA GLY A 992 -9.19 24.11 23.56
C GLY A 992 -8.89 24.44 25.03
N GLU A 993 -7.65 24.85 25.31
CA GLU A 993 -7.12 25.37 26.59
C GLU A 993 -6.01 26.41 26.29
N MET A 994 -5.44 27.12 27.29
CA MET A 994 -4.33 28.08 27.05
C MET A 994 -3.07 27.38 26.52
N GLN A 995 -2.45 27.97 25.51
CA GLN A 995 -1.25 27.45 24.84
C GLN A 995 -0.14 28.50 24.79
N ASN A 996 1.11 28.03 24.66
CA ASN A 996 2.29 28.87 24.39
C ASN A 996 2.47 30.07 25.35
N PHE A 997 2.04 29.96 26.61
CA PHE A 997 2.20 31.04 27.58
C PHE A 997 3.68 31.36 27.80
N ARG A 998 4.03 32.65 27.77
CA ARG A 998 5.37 33.16 28.08
C ARG A 998 5.34 34.60 28.56
N ILE A 999 6.25 34.93 29.45
CA ILE A 999 6.52 36.32 29.84
C ILE A 999 7.40 36.95 28.76
N ILE A 1000 6.97 38.11 28.26
CA ILE A 1000 7.69 38.90 27.26
C ILE A 1000 8.65 39.87 27.95
N ASN A 1001 8.16 40.60 28.95
CA ASN A 1001 8.88 41.55 29.80
C ASN A 1001 8.23 41.55 31.20
N ASN A 1002 8.80 42.24 32.19
CA ASN A 1002 8.24 42.25 33.55
C ASN A 1002 6.87 42.96 33.55
N GLY A 1003 5.80 42.26 33.96
CA GLY A 1003 4.42 42.76 33.84
C GLY A 1003 3.76 42.59 32.46
N LEU A 1004 4.37 41.86 31.52
CA LEU A 1004 3.75 41.51 30.23
C LEU A 1004 3.83 40.02 29.91
N GLY A 1005 2.68 39.36 29.90
CA GLY A 1005 2.46 37.98 29.49
C GLY A 1005 1.85 37.89 28.10
N MET A 1006 2.18 36.82 27.37
CA MET A 1006 1.60 36.45 26.09
C MET A 1006 1.14 34.99 26.15
N SER A 1007 -0.06 34.71 25.67
CA SER A 1007 -0.54 33.34 25.41
C SER A 1007 -1.37 33.27 24.13
N GLU A 1008 -1.61 32.04 23.69
CA GLU A 1008 -2.33 31.73 22.46
C GLU A 1008 -3.52 30.82 22.76
N ASP A 1009 -4.65 31.06 22.11
CA ASP A 1009 -5.85 30.22 22.22
C ASP A 1009 -6.61 30.21 20.88
N VAL A 1010 -7.30 29.10 20.55
CA VAL A 1010 -8.01 28.97 19.27
C VAL A 1010 -9.48 29.32 19.46
N THR A 1011 -9.97 30.35 18.75
CA THR A 1011 -11.37 30.77 18.77
C THR A 1011 -12.10 30.31 17.51
N LYS A 1012 -13.43 30.53 17.46
CA LYS A 1012 -14.26 30.34 16.26
C LYS A 1012 -13.77 31.14 15.02
N ARG A 1013 -12.89 32.12 15.21
CA ARG A 1013 -12.37 33.02 14.16
C ARG A 1013 -10.92 32.72 13.76
N GLY A 1014 -10.26 31.75 14.40
CA GLY A 1014 -8.85 31.40 14.19
C GLY A 1014 -8.02 31.50 15.47
N LEU A 1015 -6.69 31.50 15.31
CA LEU A 1015 -5.76 31.64 16.43
C LEU A 1015 -5.83 33.08 17.00
N ARG A 1016 -6.09 33.21 18.29
CA ARG A 1016 -6.10 34.48 19.03
C ARG A 1016 -4.80 34.65 19.80
N LEU A 1017 -4.32 35.90 19.80
CA LEU A 1017 -3.27 36.36 20.71
C LEU A 1017 -3.93 36.97 21.95
N THR A 1018 -3.60 36.46 23.13
CA THR A 1018 -3.98 37.08 24.41
C THR A 1018 -2.73 37.73 25.03
N LEU A 1019 -2.85 39.01 25.40
CA LEU A 1019 -1.80 39.78 26.08
C LEU A 1019 -2.27 40.19 27.47
N ASP A 1020 -1.42 39.98 28.47
CA ASP A 1020 -1.75 40.05 29.89
C ASP A 1020 -0.84 41.04 30.61
N ALA A 1021 -1.39 42.12 31.16
CA ALA A 1021 -0.63 43.19 31.78
C ALA A 1021 -1.52 44.12 32.62
N HIS A 1022 -0.96 44.77 33.64
CA HIS A 1022 -1.65 45.84 34.33
C HIS A 1022 -1.88 47.07 33.43
N GLY A 1023 -3.01 47.75 33.63
CA GLY A 1023 -3.39 48.96 32.89
C GLY A 1023 -3.56 50.15 33.83
N GLY A 1024 -2.75 51.19 33.65
CA GLY A 1024 -2.76 52.39 34.47
C GLY A 1024 -3.46 53.57 33.78
N MET A 1025 -4.39 54.22 34.48
CA MET A 1025 -4.94 55.51 34.05
C MET A 1025 -4.00 56.64 34.46
N ILE A 1026 -3.46 57.38 33.48
CA ILE A 1026 -2.71 58.61 33.76
C ILE A 1026 -3.67 59.68 34.30
N PRO A 1027 -3.29 60.51 35.30
CA PRO A 1027 -4.07 61.67 35.70
C PRO A 1027 -4.46 62.56 34.50
N ASN A 1028 -5.76 62.81 34.33
CA ASN A 1028 -6.36 63.52 33.19
C ASN A 1028 -6.24 62.82 31.81
N GLY A 1029 -5.74 61.58 31.76
CA GLY A 1029 -5.71 60.76 30.54
C GLY A 1029 -7.08 60.18 30.19
N LYS A 1030 -7.41 60.12 28.89
CA LYS A 1030 -8.68 59.54 28.39
C LYS A 1030 -8.64 58.02 28.20
N SER A 1031 -7.46 57.42 28.12
CA SER A 1031 -7.22 55.97 27.96
C SER A 1031 -6.19 55.52 29.00
N ALA A 1032 -6.26 54.24 29.38
CA ALA A 1032 -5.17 53.59 30.09
C ALA A 1032 -3.95 53.38 29.18
N LEU A 1033 -2.77 53.30 29.79
CA LEU A 1033 -1.54 52.78 29.21
C LEU A 1033 -1.17 51.43 29.84
N MET A 1034 -0.43 50.60 29.11
CA MET A 1034 -0.01 49.28 29.57
C MET A 1034 1.26 49.41 30.42
N GLN A 1035 1.26 48.86 31.64
CA GLN A 1035 2.42 48.95 32.53
C GLN A 1035 3.38 47.77 32.31
N VAL A 1036 4.61 48.04 31.90
CA VAL A 1036 5.64 47.04 31.59
C VAL A 1036 7.01 47.54 32.03
N ASP A 1037 7.78 46.69 32.69
CA ASP A 1037 9.09 47.00 33.31
C ASP A 1037 9.06 48.20 34.30
N GLY A 1038 7.87 48.58 34.77
CA GLY A 1038 7.61 49.73 35.65
C GLY A 1038 7.19 51.01 34.92
N GLU A 1039 7.35 51.07 33.60
CA GLU A 1039 6.99 52.21 32.73
C GLU A 1039 5.60 52.03 32.11
N PHE A 1040 5.03 53.11 31.55
CA PHE A 1040 3.73 53.08 30.87
C PHE A 1040 3.87 53.18 29.35
N LEU A 1041 3.58 52.08 28.65
CA LEU A 1041 3.64 51.97 27.19
C LEU A 1041 2.35 52.42 26.48
N THR A 1042 2.52 53.02 25.31
CA THR A 1042 1.47 53.22 24.30
C THR A 1042 1.28 51.98 23.40
N PRO A 1043 0.15 51.88 22.66
CA PRO A 1043 -0.09 50.78 21.71
C PRO A 1043 1.00 50.62 20.64
N SER A 1044 1.62 51.71 20.19
CA SER A 1044 2.73 51.69 19.24
C SER A 1044 4.00 51.07 19.84
N GLU A 1045 4.34 51.44 21.07
CA GLU A 1045 5.55 50.93 21.75
C GLU A 1045 5.39 49.45 22.12
N LEU A 1046 4.17 49.02 22.45
CA LEU A 1046 3.83 47.59 22.59
C LEU A 1046 4.11 46.80 21.30
N LEU A 1047 3.77 47.34 20.13
CA LEU A 1047 4.03 46.66 18.85
C LEU A 1047 5.53 46.54 18.54
N ASP A 1048 6.31 47.57 18.87
CA ASP A 1048 7.77 47.49 18.77
C ASP A 1048 8.36 46.45 19.73
N GLN A 1049 7.85 46.35 20.97
CA GLN A 1049 8.25 45.28 21.90
C GLN A 1049 7.88 43.87 21.39
N LEU A 1050 6.67 43.66 20.89
CA LEU A 1050 6.25 42.36 20.34
C LEU A 1050 7.11 41.97 19.13
N LYS A 1051 7.44 42.93 18.26
CA LYS A 1051 8.33 42.74 17.10
C LYS A 1051 9.77 42.42 17.52
N ALA A 1052 10.33 43.13 18.51
CA ALA A 1052 11.64 42.83 19.09
C ALA A 1052 11.70 41.41 19.69
N SER A 1053 10.60 40.99 20.32
CA SER A 1053 10.39 39.64 20.90
C SER A 1053 10.01 38.57 19.87
N LYS A 1054 10.13 38.87 18.57
CA LYS A 1054 9.86 37.96 17.44
C LYS A 1054 8.45 37.37 17.42
N VAL A 1055 7.45 38.13 17.87
CA VAL A 1055 6.03 37.77 17.74
C VAL A 1055 5.59 38.04 16.31
N ASP A 1056 5.19 36.98 15.59
CA ASP A 1056 4.64 37.10 14.25
C ASP A 1056 3.12 37.32 14.32
N LEU A 1057 2.72 38.59 14.26
CA LEU A 1057 1.31 38.98 14.32
C LEU A 1057 0.49 38.51 13.12
N SER A 1058 1.10 38.09 12.00
CA SER A 1058 0.34 37.62 10.82
C SER A 1058 -0.48 36.36 11.09
N LYS A 1059 -0.04 35.55 12.07
CA LYS A 1059 -0.66 34.26 12.46
C LYS A 1059 -2.00 34.39 13.17
N TYR A 1060 -2.29 35.53 13.81
CA TYR A 1060 -3.47 35.68 14.66
C TYR A 1060 -4.62 36.37 13.92
N SER A 1061 -5.84 35.86 14.08
CA SER A 1061 -7.07 36.43 13.52
C SER A 1061 -7.65 37.56 14.37
N GLU A 1062 -7.39 37.56 15.68
CA GLU A 1062 -7.88 38.55 16.64
C GLU A 1062 -6.92 38.69 17.84
N ILE A 1063 -7.07 39.77 18.61
CA ILE A 1063 -6.28 40.06 19.82
C ILE A 1063 -7.24 40.24 21.02
N ARG A 1064 -6.85 39.76 22.20
CA ARG A 1064 -7.51 40.03 23.49
C ARG A 1064 -6.49 40.67 24.45
N LEU A 1065 -6.91 41.73 25.12
CA LEU A 1065 -6.14 42.38 26.18
C LEU A 1065 -6.78 42.04 27.54
N THR A 1066 -6.09 41.26 28.36
CA THR A 1066 -6.44 41.12 29.80
C THR A 1066 -5.72 42.21 30.58
N MET A 1067 -6.25 43.43 30.47
CA MET A 1067 -5.66 44.66 30.99
C MET A 1067 -6.77 45.61 31.48
N CYS A 1068 -6.64 46.12 32.70
CA CYS A 1068 -7.54 47.10 33.31
C CYS A 1068 -7.70 48.35 32.42
N ASN A 1069 -8.94 48.83 32.26
CA ASN A 1069 -9.28 50.04 31.51
C ASN A 1069 -8.79 50.07 30.04
N SER A 1070 -8.43 48.93 29.45
CA SER A 1070 -7.94 48.82 28.06
C SER A 1070 -8.97 49.26 27.00
N GLY A 1071 -10.27 49.22 27.33
CA GLY A 1071 -11.36 49.75 26.50
C GLY A 1071 -11.82 51.16 26.88
N THR A 1072 -11.28 51.75 27.95
CA THR A 1072 -11.66 53.09 28.43
C THR A 1072 -11.11 54.14 27.45
N GLY A 1073 -11.96 55.07 27.01
CA GLY A 1073 -11.62 56.08 26.00
C GLY A 1073 -12.28 55.90 24.62
N ALA A 1074 -13.17 54.91 24.47
CA ALA A 1074 -13.88 54.63 23.21
C ALA A 1074 -12.91 54.45 22.01
N ASP A 1075 -13.09 55.18 20.91
CA ASP A 1075 -12.23 55.10 19.72
C ASP A 1075 -10.78 55.60 19.95
N GLU A 1076 -10.53 56.29 21.07
CA GLU A 1076 -9.20 56.70 21.58
C GLU A 1076 -8.61 55.68 22.59
N SER A 1077 -9.33 54.62 22.95
CA SER A 1077 -8.86 53.60 23.91
C SER A 1077 -7.66 52.79 23.41
N PHE A 1078 -6.90 52.21 24.34
CA PHE A 1078 -5.74 51.36 24.04
C PHE A 1078 -6.10 50.22 23.07
N ALA A 1079 -7.21 49.52 23.33
CA ALA A 1079 -7.72 48.45 22.47
C ALA A 1079 -8.14 48.94 21.07
N ALA A 1080 -8.81 50.10 20.98
CA ALA A 1080 -9.20 50.69 19.70
C ALA A 1080 -7.99 51.11 18.84
N GLN A 1081 -6.97 51.69 19.47
CA GLN A 1081 -5.74 52.09 18.80
C GLN A 1081 -4.90 50.88 18.36
N LEU A 1082 -4.76 49.86 19.23
CA LEU A 1082 -4.06 48.62 18.87
C LEU A 1082 -4.74 47.89 17.70
N ALA A 1083 -6.07 47.87 17.67
CA ALA A 1083 -6.82 47.30 16.54
C ALA A 1083 -6.48 47.97 15.20
N LYS A 1084 -6.52 49.31 15.17
CA LYS A 1084 -6.15 50.14 14.00
C LYS A 1084 -4.72 49.87 13.53
N MET A 1085 -3.76 49.79 14.45
CA MET A 1085 -2.34 49.59 14.12
C MET A 1085 -2.02 48.15 13.66
N THR A 1086 -2.74 47.16 14.16
CA THR A 1086 -2.54 45.73 13.79
C THR A 1086 -3.42 45.26 12.63
N ASN A 1087 -4.43 46.06 12.25
CA ASN A 1087 -5.51 45.68 11.35
C ASN A 1087 -6.22 44.39 11.80
N LYS A 1088 -6.47 44.25 13.11
CA LYS A 1088 -7.10 43.06 13.72
C LYS A 1088 -8.17 43.47 14.74
N PRO A 1089 -9.33 42.78 14.78
CA PRO A 1089 -10.31 42.96 15.85
C PRO A 1089 -9.65 42.75 17.21
N THR A 1090 -9.89 43.68 18.14
CA THR A 1090 -9.29 43.66 19.49
C THR A 1090 -10.36 43.75 20.56
N GLU A 1091 -10.29 42.87 21.55
CA GLU A 1091 -11.12 42.89 22.76
C GLU A 1091 -10.36 43.53 23.92
N GLY A 1092 -11.04 44.43 24.64
CA GLY A 1092 -10.53 45.11 25.84
C GLY A 1092 -11.64 45.29 26.87
N PHE A 1093 -11.36 45.96 27.99
CA PHE A 1093 -12.25 46.01 29.14
C PHE A 1093 -12.39 47.42 29.72
N LEU A 1094 -13.60 47.75 30.17
CA LEU A 1094 -13.90 48.99 30.90
C LEU A 1094 -13.80 48.73 32.41
N GLY A 1095 -13.09 49.59 33.14
CA GLY A 1095 -12.89 49.42 34.59
C GLY A 1095 -11.75 48.48 34.97
N VAL A 1096 -11.73 48.07 36.24
CA VAL A 1096 -10.76 47.11 36.79
C VAL A 1096 -11.16 45.68 36.37
N MET A 1097 -10.19 44.83 36.06
CA MET A 1097 -10.39 43.39 35.81
C MET A 1097 -9.62 42.59 36.87
N HIS A 1098 -10.19 41.46 37.29
CA HIS A 1098 -9.47 40.43 38.05
C HIS A 1098 -9.48 39.09 37.29
N THR A 1099 -8.38 38.33 37.42
CA THR A 1099 -8.22 37.00 36.80
C THR A 1099 -7.52 36.06 37.78
N ASP A 1100 -7.85 34.77 37.76
CA ASP A 1100 -7.39 33.81 38.77
C ASP A 1100 -5.91 33.38 38.62
N SER A 1101 -5.13 34.04 37.76
CA SER A 1101 -3.69 33.84 37.56
C SER A 1101 -3.07 35.11 36.97
N GLU A 1102 -2.72 36.08 37.82
CA GLU A 1102 -2.11 37.35 37.40
C GLU A 1102 -0.66 37.15 36.95
N VAL A 1103 -0.21 37.94 35.96
CA VAL A 1103 1.12 37.81 35.34
C VAL A 1103 2.25 38.07 36.34
N GLU A 1104 2.01 38.94 37.31
CA GLU A 1104 2.88 39.25 38.44
C GLU A 1104 3.06 38.04 39.38
N ASP A 1105 2.00 37.26 39.60
CA ASP A 1105 2.02 36.10 40.49
C ASP A 1105 2.76 34.92 39.83
N VAL A 1106 2.63 34.80 38.51
CA VAL A 1106 3.43 33.89 37.68
C VAL A 1106 4.90 34.33 37.63
N ALA A 1107 5.19 35.64 37.55
CA ALA A 1107 6.54 36.21 37.54
C ALA A 1107 7.26 36.15 38.91
N ALA A 1108 6.56 36.42 40.01
CA ALA A 1108 7.12 36.41 41.37
C ALA A 1108 7.55 35.00 41.82
N ARG A 1109 6.93 33.95 41.27
CA ARG A 1109 7.28 32.55 41.51
C ARG A 1109 8.44 32.05 40.65
N MET A 1110 8.99 32.89 39.76
CA MET A 1110 10.14 32.54 38.93
C MET A 1110 11.45 32.62 39.71
N PHE A 1111 12.31 31.62 39.52
CA PHE A 1111 13.67 31.65 40.06
C PHE A 1111 14.48 32.76 39.38
N LYS A 1112 15.24 33.55 40.16
CA LYS A 1112 15.94 34.79 39.77
C LYS A 1112 16.75 34.80 38.45
N ASN A 1113 17.10 33.64 37.90
CA ASN A 1113 17.77 33.50 36.60
C ASN A 1113 16.86 32.70 35.65
N GLY A 1114 15.94 33.39 34.97
CA GLY A 1114 14.90 32.80 34.12
C GLY A 1114 15.45 31.81 33.07
N GLY A 1115 14.98 30.57 33.12
CA GLY A 1115 15.58 29.45 32.38
C GLY A 1115 14.70 28.20 32.36
N VAL A 1116 15.30 27.01 32.37
CA VAL A 1116 14.56 25.73 32.25
C VAL A 1116 13.42 25.61 33.28
N LYS A 1117 13.68 25.93 34.56
CA LYS A 1117 12.68 25.86 35.65
C LYS A 1117 11.48 26.81 35.48
N GLN A 1118 11.66 27.91 34.76
CA GLN A 1118 10.57 28.84 34.45
C GLN A 1118 9.61 28.23 33.43
N ARG A 1119 10.16 27.56 32.41
CA ARG A 1119 9.38 26.79 31.44
C ARG A 1119 8.67 25.62 32.12
N GLU A 1120 9.39 24.83 32.93
CA GLU A 1120 8.81 23.73 33.71
C GLU A 1120 7.64 24.18 34.60
N TYR A 1121 7.72 25.35 35.25
CA TYR A 1121 6.59 25.88 36.04
C TYR A 1121 5.39 26.26 35.17
N ILE A 1122 5.62 27.00 34.08
CA ILE A 1122 4.59 27.41 33.12
C ILE A 1122 3.91 26.20 32.47
N ASP A 1123 4.69 25.20 32.05
CA ASP A 1123 4.19 23.99 31.40
C ASP A 1123 3.41 23.07 32.36
N ALA A 1124 3.70 23.13 33.67
CA ALA A 1124 3.01 22.32 34.67
C ALA A 1124 1.82 23.01 35.38
N HIS A 1125 1.70 24.34 35.30
CA HIS A 1125 0.71 25.11 36.07
C HIS A 1125 0.00 26.24 35.30
N VAL A 1126 0.33 26.51 34.03
CA VAL A 1126 -0.24 27.63 33.27
C VAL A 1126 -0.70 27.20 31.88
N ASN A 1127 0.13 26.51 31.11
CA ASN A 1127 -0.29 25.87 29.85
C ASN A 1127 -1.28 24.73 30.17
N GLY A 1128 -2.36 24.61 29.39
CA GLY A 1128 -3.47 23.69 29.69
C GLY A 1128 -4.43 24.17 30.78
N VAL A 1129 -4.15 25.28 31.48
CA VAL A 1129 -5.11 25.84 32.45
C VAL A 1129 -6.08 26.77 31.73
N LYS A 1130 -7.37 26.68 32.08
CA LYS A 1130 -8.39 27.59 31.58
C LYS A 1130 -8.30 28.92 32.36
N LYS A 1131 -8.06 30.05 31.67
CA LYS A 1131 -8.03 31.37 32.33
C LYS A 1131 -9.44 31.79 32.72
N GLU A 1132 -9.77 31.60 33.99
CA GLU A 1132 -11.00 32.11 34.57
C GLU A 1132 -10.90 33.63 34.81
N ILE A 1133 -11.97 34.31 34.42
CA ILE A 1133 -12.20 35.74 34.67
C ILE A 1133 -13.41 35.78 35.59
N THR A 1134 -13.39 36.61 36.64
CA THR A 1134 -14.49 36.66 37.62
C THR A 1134 -15.76 37.29 37.03
N LYS A 1135 -16.52 36.53 36.23
CA LYS A 1135 -17.72 37.02 35.52
C LYS A 1135 -18.92 37.26 36.43
N TYR A 1136 -18.96 36.57 37.58
CA TYR A 1136 -20.02 36.67 38.58
C TYR A 1136 -19.44 36.71 39.99
N LYS A 1137 -20.13 37.38 40.91
CA LYS A 1137 -19.80 37.44 42.34
C LYS A 1137 -21.00 36.99 43.17
N MET A 1138 -20.77 36.24 44.24
CA MET A 1138 -21.84 35.92 45.18
C MET A 1138 -22.27 37.20 45.89
N THR A 1139 -23.53 37.61 45.69
CA THR A 1139 -24.11 38.85 46.25
C THR A 1139 -25.25 38.59 47.22
N GLY A 1140 -25.70 37.35 47.34
CA GLY A 1140 -26.66 36.94 48.35
C GLY A 1140 -26.69 35.42 48.57
N LYS A 1141 -27.67 34.96 49.34
CA LYS A 1141 -28.00 33.55 49.48
C LYS A 1141 -29.52 33.35 49.50
N THR A 1142 -29.98 32.20 49.04
CA THR A 1142 -31.37 31.75 49.19
C THR A 1142 -31.62 31.18 50.59
N GLY A 1143 -32.90 31.01 50.96
CA GLY A 1143 -33.31 30.46 52.25
C GLY A 1143 -32.86 29.02 52.52
N ASP A 1144 -32.52 28.25 51.49
CA ASP A 1144 -31.92 26.92 51.57
C ASP A 1144 -30.38 26.93 51.47
N ASN A 1145 -29.75 28.09 51.73
CA ASN A 1145 -28.30 28.30 51.81
C ASN A 1145 -27.53 28.03 50.49
N ARG A 1146 -28.16 28.26 49.33
CA ARG A 1146 -27.47 28.36 48.03
C ARG A 1146 -26.93 29.77 47.84
N GLY A 1147 -25.82 29.92 47.12
CA GLY A 1147 -25.31 31.24 46.73
C GLY A 1147 -26.15 31.86 45.60
N ILE A 1148 -26.45 33.15 45.71
CA ILE A 1148 -27.00 33.97 44.60
C ILE A 1148 -25.81 34.72 43.99
N TYR A 1149 -25.64 34.57 42.68
CA TYR A 1149 -24.50 35.10 41.92
C TYR A 1149 -25.00 36.09 40.86
N THR A 1150 -24.63 37.36 41.00
CA THR A 1150 -24.90 38.41 40.00
C THR A 1150 -23.64 38.71 39.21
N VAL A 1151 -23.77 39.28 38.00
CA VAL A 1151 -22.63 39.68 37.17
C VAL A 1151 -21.70 40.59 37.95
N SER A 1152 -20.39 40.37 37.83
CA SER A 1152 -19.39 41.21 38.48
C SER A 1152 -19.39 42.61 37.85
N PRO A 1153 -19.43 43.70 38.63
CA PRO A 1153 -19.29 45.06 38.08
C PRO A 1153 -17.93 45.27 37.41
N ASP A 1154 -16.95 44.43 37.74
CA ASP A 1154 -15.57 44.41 37.23
C ASP A 1154 -15.43 43.57 35.93
N TYR A 1155 -16.52 43.00 35.40
CA TYR A 1155 -16.52 42.24 34.14
C TYR A 1155 -17.31 42.97 33.04
N ASN A 1156 -16.67 43.96 32.42
CA ASN A 1156 -17.27 44.80 31.37
C ASN A 1156 -16.44 44.77 30.06
N PRO A 1157 -16.49 43.68 29.28
CA PRO A 1157 -15.76 43.54 28.03
C PRO A 1157 -16.37 44.38 26.90
N VAL A 1158 -15.50 45.02 26.13
CA VAL A 1158 -15.81 45.77 24.90
C VAL A 1158 -14.97 45.27 23.73
N ARG A 1159 -15.53 45.29 22.52
CA ARG A 1159 -14.86 44.83 21.30
C ARG A 1159 -14.73 45.95 20.29
N PHE A 1160 -13.59 46.01 19.61
CA PHE A 1160 -13.32 46.94 18.53
C PHE A 1160 -13.09 46.17 17.22
N SER A 1161 -13.59 46.71 16.10
CA SER A 1161 -13.28 46.19 14.76
C SER A 1161 -11.81 46.41 14.40
N SER A 1162 -11.34 45.86 13.27
CA SER A 1162 -10.00 46.11 12.71
C SER A 1162 -9.71 47.61 12.48
N GLU A 1163 -10.75 48.41 12.26
CA GLU A 1163 -10.67 49.88 12.10
C GLU A 1163 -10.77 50.62 13.45
N GLY A 1164 -10.76 49.88 14.57
CA GLY A 1164 -10.83 50.39 15.94
C GLY A 1164 -12.11 51.15 16.27
N LYS A 1165 -13.25 50.72 15.72
CA LYS A 1165 -14.59 51.21 16.08
C LYS A 1165 -15.25 50.28 17.08
N LEU A 1166 -15.89 50.85 18.10
CA LEU A 1166 -16.62 50.08 19.11
C LEU A 1166 -17.77 49.28 18.46
N LEU A 1167 -17.80 47.97 18.72
CA LEU A 1167 -18.87 47.07 18.31
C LEU A 1167 -19.97 47.00 19.39
N PRO A 1168 -21.24 46.67 19.02
CA PRO A 1168 -22.34 46.57 19.98
C PRO A 1168 -22.00 45.64 21.15
N SER A 1169 -22.29 46.08 22.38
CA SER A 1169 -22.13 45.25 23.58
C SER A 1169 -23.11 44.06 23.56
N LYS A 1170 -22.63 42.90 24.02
CA LYS A 1170 -23.50 41.73 24.22
C LYS A 1170 -24.54 42.00 25.32
N PRO A 1171 -25.68 41.27 25.34
CA PRO A 1171 -26.64 41.36 26.44
C PRO A 1171 -25.96 41.12 27.80
N VAL A 1172 -26.41 41.85 28.82
CA VAL A 1172 -26.00 41.62 30.21
C VAL A 1172 -26.48 40.22 30.62
N ARG A 1173 -25.61 39.43 31.25
CA ARG A 1173 -25.98 38.07 31.68
C ARG A 1173 -26.89 38.14 32.90
N GLU A 1174 -27.91 37.29 32.97
CA GLU A 1174 -28.82 37.23 34.13
C GLU A 1174 -28.12 36.63 35.38
N PRO A 1175 -28.53 37.04 36.60
CA PRO A 1175 -28.10 36.39 37.84
C PRO A 1175 -28.56 34.92 37.92
N TYR A 1176 -27.80 34.08 38.62
CA TYR A 1176 -28.16 32.68 38.85
C TYR A 1176 -27.99 32.25 40.31
N THR A 1177 -28.61 31.14 40.68
CA THR A 1177 -28.51 30.53 42.02
C THR A 1177 -27.74 29.22 41.93
N GLY A 1178 -26.72 29.03 42.77
CA GLY A 1178 -25.88 27.83 42.80
C GLY A 1178 -26.47 26.64 43.58
N GLU A 1179 -25.61 25.72 44.00
CA GLU A 1179 -25.97 24.59 44.84
C GLU A 1179 -25.96 24.92 46.34
N VAL A 1180 -26.51 24.01 47.17
CA VAL A 1180 -26.65 24.16 48.62
C VAL A 1180 -25.28 24.05 49.29
N ILE A 1181 -24.85 25.13 49.97
CA ILE A 1181 -23.54 25.19 50.61
C ILE A 1181 -23.58 24.34 51.90
N LYS A 1182 -22.87 23.21 51.92
CA LYS A 1182 -22.78 22.34 53.10
C LYS A 1182 -21.92 22.97 54.21
N PRO A 1183 -22.30 22.88 55.50
CA PRO A 1183 -21.43 23.29 56.59
C PRO A 1183 -20.29 22.28 56.81
N ASN A 1184 -19.07 22.78 56.97
CA ASN A 1184 -17.85 22.06 57.38
C ASN A 1184 -17.25 21.05 56.38
N GLY A 1185 -16.45 21.59 55.45
CA GLY A 1185 -15.38 20.89 54.72
C GLY A 1185 -14.41 21.94 54.15
N PRO A 1186 -13.09 21.65 54.01
CA PRO A 1186 -12.16 22.59 53.39
C PRO A 1186 -12.56 22.84 51.92
N GLN A 1187 -12.48 24.10 51.50
CA GLN A 1187 -13.01 24.53 50.20
C GLN A 1187 -12.07 24.18 49.05
N THR A 1188 -12.60 23.43 48.08
CA THR A 1188 -12.16 23.46 46.68
C THR A 1188 -13.43 23.47 45.83
N PRO A 1189 -13.64 24.43 44.92
CA PRO A 1189 -14.84 24.44 44.09
C PRO A 1189 -14.73 23.40 42.97
N GLN A 1190 -15.41 22.27 43.14
CA GLN A 1190 -15.82 21.40 42.04
C GLN A 1190 -17.34 21.30 42.03
N SER A 1191 -17.98 21.90 41.03
CA SER A 1191 -19.37 21.64 40.67
C SER A 1191 -19.51 21.76 39.15
N ASN A 1192 -19.89 20.65 38.51
CA ASN A 1192 -20.26 20.63 37.11
C ASN A 1192 -21.64 21.33 36.98
N PRO A 1193 -21.84 22.35 36.12
CA PRO A 1193 -23.15 22.97 35.98
C PRO A 1193 -24.15 22.01 35.32
N ALA A 1194 -25.33 21.84 35.92
CA ALA A 1194 -26.47 21.23 35.24
C ALA A 1194 -26.96 22.12 34.09
N ASP A 1195 -27.69 21.53 33.12
CA ASP A 1195 -28.05 22.12 31.82
C ASP A 1195 -28.47 23.61 31.88
N VAL A 1196 -27.60 24.45 31.31
CA VAL A 1196 -27.92 25.83 30.92
C VAL A 1196 -27.57 25.95 29.44
N ASP A 1197 -28.54 26.36 28.62
CA ASP A 1197 -28.32 26.57 27.19
C ASP A 1197 -27.50 27.86 26.97
N PHE A 1198 -26.27 27.69 26.47
CA PHE A 1198 -25.35 28.79 26.15
C PHE A 1198 -25.24 29.07 24.65
N SER A 1199 -26.14 28.55 23.81
CA SER A 1199 -26.12 28.69 22.34
C SER A 1199 -25.95 30.13 21.87
N ASP A 1200 -26.60 31.09 22.53
CA ASP A 1200 -26.62 32.51 22.17
C ASP A 1200 -25.35 33.30 22.62
N TYR A 1201 -24.40 32.67 23.33
CA TYR A 1201 -23.23 33.35 23.89
C TYR A 1201 -21.92 32.98 23.19
N GLU A 1202 -21.42 33.85 22.29
CA GLU A 1202 -20.18 33.59 21.53
C GLU A 1202 -18.85 33.65 22.32
N ASP A 1203 -18.84 33.58 23.65
CA ASP A 1203 -17.60 33.63 24.44
C ASP A 1203 -17.65 32.62 25.58
N LEU A 1204 -17.33 31.36 25.23
CA LEU A 1204 -17.05 30.27 26.16
C LEU A 1204 -15.58 30.35 26.62
N THR A 1205 -15.27 31.41 27.36
CA THR A 1205 -14.38 31.27 28.51
C THR A 1205 -15.21 31.14 29.77
#